data_AF-V6HT88-F1
#
_entry.id   AF-V6HT88-F1
#
_cell.length_a   1.000
_cell.length_b   1.000
_cell.length_c   1.000
_cell.angle_alpha   90.00
_cell.angle_beta   90.00
_cell.angle_gamma   90.00
#
_symmetry.space_group_name_H-M   'P 1'
#
loop_
_entity.id
_entity.type
_entity.pdbx_description
1 polymer ?
#
loop_
_entity_poly.entity_id
_entity_poly.type
_entity_poly.pdbx_seq_one_letter_code
_entity_poly.pdbx_strand_id
1 'polypeptide(L)'
;MYKKILITIFCVSFFGMGCYQGPSSGSLDFLIFSQLSTSVNTPLPIQVQVSGLPALASVSVGDSLGEVLTFNSNGIQSFPIKQLPGTNYALSITTQPAVTPQVICQIVNPNSQVLFPSTVVQVQCGVAFYPISVTVIGIATGNTDTLILSDNGTDQLSITNNGTYQFATTIADQQSFAINIFQPLPDQTCVFRAAPSNTGTVNGAAPSAAILNCFSPTLFSPADNTAILVTDTINITLSENPAAASCVLDATVAANPTNLGPYATMTVLGNVLTITPNTGSYSPTLNPPLNVYLKITGCTDAGGNALLEGAPLQANYSLVGNRYYVSPTGVDAAAPACSTPAAPCATIQQGVTNCAATSCHVFVSKGTYTVSTPIVLSQKTSIMGGYAPGFGKRSPSKYQTIINDGTGACGLAYATPCTPITVSLGALTANEVVKISGFGIIGSSDPTKAYTTGIFINGSIPSPGLLYIFQNTIVGGQPGSAGGLLSGIQMVNSNNTIVEYNTIYGGSGGASSAGLVADASSGIVTWNQISGYNSVGAVFPTNYSTGIDIRNMTAANTLVINSNTINPLAYIDPSVSASNFLGIFIQASNTSTNNLSILGNSIYAGNGTSTNSNAIRYNMVSSQVRLLNNQLLTPSPGFTCLYHASTVNAASSIQGNNFYGCSTLAYEAGTPSSYSSICPGGIIGGLSSTACGVPTYLSGAGAGSQNYARPPGFVAATDVYHAFMLSSNSSCYSVYGGINDNILTPFTATDIQGHARTQNIVVTAPSFIPAGAYGYSIGAFEFNGSCK
;
A
#
# COMPACT_ATOMS: atom_id res chain seq x y z
N MET A 1 -25.00 -24.94 -64.86
CA MET A 1 -25.75 -26.13 -65.35
C MET A 1 -26.87 -26.39 -64.34
N TYR A 2 -28.18 -26.45 -64.57
CA TYR A 2 -29.14 -26.37 -65.69
C TYR A 2 -30.46 -25.88 -65.01
N LYS A 3 -31.09 -24.77 -65.44
CA LYS A 3 -32.31 -24.70 -66.28
C LYS A 3 -33.53 -25.54 -65.83
N LYS A 4 -34.66 -24.84 -65.58
CA LYS A 4 -36.04 -25.02 -66.15
C LYS A 4 -36.77 -26.36 -65.78
N ILE A 5 -38.09 -26.55 -65.64
CA ILE A 5 -39.33 -25.85 -66.04
C ILE A 5 -40.55 -26.71 -65.56
N LEU A 6 -41.74 -26.10 -65.51
CA LEU A 6 -43.11 -26.64 -65.71
C LEU A 6 -44.00 -27.24 -64.59
N ILE A 7 -45.19 -26.63 -64.57
CA ILE A 7 -46.55 -27.06 -64.23
C ILE A 7 -46.98 -28.37 -64.92
N THR A 8 -47.76 -29.22 -64.25
CA THR A 8 -48.84 -30.07 -64.83
C THR A 8 -49.79 -30.49 -63.69
N ILE A 9 -51.01 -29.96 -63.58
CA ILE A 9 -52.28 -30.49 -64.13
C ILE A 9 -52.48 -31.99 -63.84
N PHE A 10 -53.46 -32.30 -62.99
CA PHE A 10 -54.21 -33.56 -63.08
C PHE A 10 -55.70 -33.25 -62.96
N CYS A 11 -56.40 -33.46 -64.08
CA CYS A 11 -57.84 -33.45 -64.18
C CYS A 11 -58.24 -34.91 -64.48
N VAL A 12 -59.09 -35.52 -63.65
CA VAL A 12 -59.88 -36.69 -64.05
C VAL A 12 -61.31 -36.50 -63.53
N SER A 13 -62.08 -35.85 -64.39
CA SER A 13 -63.48 -36.10 -64.74
C SER A 13 -64.32 -37.07 -63.88
N PHE A 14 -65.50 -36.63 -63.44
CA PHE A 14 -66.78 -37.23 -63.85
C PHE A 14 -67.92 -36.18 -63.74
N PHE A 15 -68.72 -36.06 -64.80
CA PHE A 15 -69.85 -35.16 -64.96
C PHE A 15 -71.00 -35.51 -63.98
N GLY A 16 -71.54 -34.50 -63.30
CA GLY A 16 -72.79 -34.57 -62.54
C GLY A 16 -73.11 -33.22 -61.91
N MET A 17 -74.23 -32.62 -62.30
CA MET A 17 -74.71 -31.30 -61.89
C MET A 17 -74.83 -31.12 -60.38
N GLY A 18 -74.47 -29.92 -59.92
CA GLY A 18 -74.75 -29.42 -58.58
C GLY A 18 -74.16 -28.03 -58.38
N CYS A 19 -74.81 -27.00 -58.92
CA CYS A 19 -74.50 -25.61 -58.58
C CYS A 19 -74.68 -25.40 -57.07
N TYR A 20 -73.61 -25.09 -56.34
CA TYR A 20 -73.74 -24.47 -55.03
C TYR A 20 -73.80 -22.95 -55.23
N GLN A 21 -74.93 -22.36 -54.83
CA GLN A 21 -75.29 -20.98 -55.07
C GLN A 21 -74.32 -19.99 -54.44
N GLY A 22 -74.03 -18.91 -55.16
CA GLY A 22 -73.35 -17.74 -54.62
C GLY A 22 -74.18 -17.07 -53.53
N PRO A 23 -73.55 -16.45 -52.52
CA PRO A 23 -74.27 -15.83 -51.42
C PRO A 23 -75.19 -14.71 -51.91
N SER A 24 -76.45 -14.82 -51.51
CA SER A 24 -77.54 -13.90 -51.75
C SER A 24 -77.28 -12.54 -51.10
N SER A 25 -77.56 -11.49 -51.86
CA SER A 25 -77.49 -10.08 -51.48
C SER A 25 -78.19 -9.77 -50.15
N GLY A 26 -77.39 -9.62 -49.09
CA GLY A 26 -77.78 -8.98 -47.83
C GLY A 26 -76.91 -7.74 -47.61
N SER A 27 -77.52 -6.60 -47.28
CA SER A 27 -76.85 -5.31 -47.05
C SER A 27 -75.81 -5.30 -45.92
N LEU A 28 -75.68 -6.39 -45.16
CA LEU A 28 -74.74 -6.54 -44.05
C LEU A 28 -73.37 -7.08 -44.49
N ASP A 29 -73.28 -7.89 -45.56
CA ASP A 29 -71.99 -8.47 -46.03
C ASP A 29 -71.13 -7.45 -46.80
N PHE A 30 -71.77 -6.49 -47.48
CA PHE A 30 -71.04 -5.40 -48.13
C PHE A 30 -70.42 -4.44 -47.11
N LEU A 31 -71.04 -4.30 -45.93
CA LEU A 31 -70.51 -3.46 -44.84
C LEU A 31 -69.27 -4.09 -44.19
N ILE A 32 -69.18 -5.42 -44.12
CA ILE A 32 -68.02 -6.12 -43.54
C ILE A 32 -66.82 -6.11 -44.51
N PHE A 33 -67.05 -6.35 -45.81
CA PHE A 33 -65.98 -6.28 -46.81
C PHE A 33 -65.60 -4.84 -47.22
N SER A 34 -66.52 -3.87 -47.20
CA SER A 34 -66.15 -2.47 -47.39
C SER A 34 -65.26 -1.98 -46.26
N GLN A 35 -65.56 -2.36 -45.01
CA GLN A 35 -64.74 -2.00 -43.83
C GLN A 35 -63.34 -2.62 -43.86
N LEU A 36 -63.18 -3.83 -44.42
CA LEU A 36 -61.89 -4.51 -44.65
C LEU A 36 -61.09 -3.94 -45.83
N SER A 37 -61.74 -3.50 -46.92
CA SER A 37 -61.05 -2.86 -48.07
C SER A 37 -60.66 -1.40 -47.82
N THR A 38 -61.42 -0.67 -46.98
CA THR A 38 -61.10 0.70 -46.58
C THR A 38 -59.91 0.77 -45.62
N SER A 39 -59.59 -0.31 -44.91
CA SER A 39 -58.52 -0.32 -43.90
C SER A 39 -57.11 -0.56 -44.46
N VAL A 40 -56.97 -0.97 -45.73
CA VAL A 40 -55.65 -1.20 -46.38
C VAL A 40 -55.19 -0.01 -47.24
N ASN A 41 -56.11 0.89 -47.64
CA ASN A 41 -55.82 2.04 -48.50
C ASN A 41 -55.84 3.40 -47.78
N THR A 42 -56.01 3.43 -46.46
CA THR A 42 -55.92 4.67 -45.67
C THR A 42 -54.47 4.96 -45.32
N PRO A 43 -53.89 6.11 -45.75
CA PRO A 43 -52.56 6.51 -45.32
C PRO A 43 -52.46 6.63 -43.80
N LEU A 44 -51.43 6.01 -43.22
CA LEU A 44 -51.16 5.97 -41.78
C LEU A 44 -50.01 6.93 -41.41
N PRO A 45 -50.04 7.53 -40.21
CA PRO A 45 -48.93 8.33 -39.73
C PRO A 45 -47.76 7.45 -39.32
N ILE A 46 -46.54 7.91 -39.62
CA ILE A 46 -45.33 7.42 -38.96
C ILE A 46 -45.12 8.30 -37.74
N GLN A 47 -45.15 7.68 -36.57
CA GLN A 47 -44.94 8.36 -35.30
C GLN A 47 -43.51 8.13 -34.82
N VAL A 48 -42.91 9.15 -34.23
CA VAL A 48 -41.62 9.05 -33.54
C VAL A 48 -41.85 9.32 -32.07
N GLN A 49 -41.46 8.38 -31.23
CA GLN A 49 -41.48 8.47 -29.79
C GLN A 49 -40.05 8.71 -29.28
N VAL A 50 -39.80 9.88 -28.70
CA VAL A 50 -38.52 10.19 -28.02
C VAL A 50 -38.66 9.96 -26.53
N SER A 51 -37.72 9.21 -25.96
CA SER A 51 -37.57 9.00 -24.52
C SER A 51 -36.13 9.20 -24.06
N GLY A 52 -35.93 9.64 -22.82
CA GLY A 52 -34.60 9.89 -22.23
C GLY A 52 -33.93 11.21 -22.62
N LEU A 53 -34.64 12.13 -23.29
CA LEU A 53 -34.13 13.45 -23.64
C LEU A 53 -34.06 14.34 -22.37
N PRO A 54 -32.89 14.93 -22.04
CA PRO A 54 -32.75 15.84 -20.91
C PRO A 54 -33.59 17.12 -21.04
N ALA A 55 -33.84 17.79 -19.92
CA ALA A 55 -34.47 19.11 -19.94
C ALA A 55 -33.61 20.11 -20.73
N LEU A 56 -34.25 20.95 -21.54
CA LEU A 56 -33.60 21.98 -22.38
C LEU A 56 -32.72 21.43 -23.52
N ALA A 57 -32.69 20.11 -23.73
CA ALA A 57 -32.07 19.48 -24.89
C ALA A 57 -33.03 19.45 -26.09
N SER A 58 -32.48 19.39 -27.30
CA SER A 58 -33.27 19.15 -28.52
C SER A 58 -32.67 18.03 -29.37
N VAL A 59 -33.54 17.22 -29.97
CA VAL A 59 -33.16 16.20 -30.97
C VAL A 59 -34.07 16.34 -32.19
N SER A 60 -33.49 16.21 -33.38
CA SER A 60 -34.25 16.27 -34.64
C SER A 60 -34.13 14.96 -35.41
N VAL A 61 -35.27 14.46 -35.90
CA VAL A 61 -35.38 13.22 -36.68
C VAL A 61 -35.97 13.56 -38.04
N GLY A 62 -35.22 13.24 -39.09
CA GLY A 62 -35.62 13.45 -40.48
C GLY A 62 -36.09 12.16 -41.14
N ASP A 63 -37.05 12.27 -42.06
CA ASP A 63 -37.50 11.17 -42.91
C ASP A 63 -36.90 11.25 -44.34
N SER A 64 -37.22 10.26 -45.17
CA SER A 64 -36.78 10.19 -46.58
C SER A 64 -37.44 11.20 -47.51
N LEU A 65 -38.50 11.89 -47.08
CA LEU A 65 -39.21 12.91 -47.83
C LEU A 65 -38.71 14.34 -47.51
N GLY A 66 -37.73 14.46 -46.61
CA GLY A 66 -37.16 15.73 -46.17
C GLY A 66 -37.94 16.41 -45.04
N GLU A 67 -38.91 15.74 -44.44
CA GLU A 67 -39.63 16.20 -43.26
C GLU A 67 -38.74 16.03 -42.02
N VAL A 68 -38.81 16.97 -41.07
CA VAL A 68 -38.04 16.92 -39.82
C VAL A 68 -38.96 17.15 -38.62
N LEU A 69 -38.91 16.24 -37.66
CA LEU A 69 -39.54 16.39 -36.35
C LEU A 69 -38.50 16.83 -35.32
N THR A 70 -38.75 17.93 -34.62
CA THR A 70 -37.89 18.43 -33.55
C THR A 70 -38.56 18.23 -32.19
N PHE A 71 -37.84 17.59 -31.27
CA PHE A 71 -38.29 17.31 -29.91
C PHE A 71 -37.48 18.14 -28.92
N ASN A 72 -38.15 18.91 -28.06
CA ASN A 72 -37.53 19.67 -26.96
C ASN A 72 -37.85 19.07 -25.58
N SER A 73 -38.55 17.94 -25.57
CA SER A 73 -38.90 17.13 -24.40
C SER A 73 -39.25 15.71 -24.87
N ASN A 74 -39.32 14.76 -23.92
CA ASN A 74 -39.86 13.43 -24.20
C ASN A 74 -41.31 13.54 -24.70
N GLY A 75 -41.69 12.67 -25.64
CA GLY A 75 -43.02 12.69 -26.22
C GLY A 75 -43.11 11.95 -27.55
N ILE A 76 -44.30 11.97 -28.14
CA ILE A 76 -44.60 11.36 -29.44
C ILE A 76 -45.01 12.48 -30.40
N GLN A 77 -44.40 12.52 -31.59
CA GLN A 77 -44.82 13.36 -32.70
C GLN A 77 -45.06 12.49 -33.94
N SER A 78 -45.74 13.01 -34.96
CA SER A 78 -46.01 12.29 -36.21
C SER A 78 -45.60 13.14 -37.40
N PHE A 79 -45.00 12.51 -38.41
CA PHE A 79 -44.70 13.20 -39.66
C PHE A 79 -46.01 13.68 -40.34
N PRO A 80 -46.05 14.92 -40.88
CA PRO A 80 -47.21 15.45 -41.56
C PRO A 80 -47.71 14.59 -42.73
N ILE A 81 -46.80 14.07 -43.57
CA ILE A 81 -47.17 13.22 -44.71
C ILE A 81 -47.41 11.78 -44.22
N LYS A 82 -48.67 11.34 -44.35
CA LYS A 82 -49.06 9.96 -44.08
C LYS A 82 -48.68 9.06 -45.25
N GLN A 83 -48.27 7.83 -44.96
CA GLN A 83 -47.84 6.86 -45.95
C GLN A 83 -48.73 5.61 -45.95
N LEU A 84 -48.87 4.94 -47.09
CA LEU A 84 -49.69 3.74 -47.20
C LEU A 84 -49.07 2.57 -46.42
N PRO A 85 -49.88 1.70 -45.79
CA PRO A 85 -49.39 0.45 -45.22
C PRO A 85 -48.55 -0.35 -46.23
N GLY A 86 -47.42 -0.90 -45.81
CA GLY A 86 -46.47 -1.63 -46.67
C GLY A 86 -45.41 -0.76 -47.36
N THR A 87 -45.51 0.58 -47.30
CA THR A 87 -44.46 1.48 -47.81
C THR A 87 -43.22 1.39 -46.93
N ASN A 88 -42.03 1.31 -47.52
CA ASN A 88 -40.77 1.38 -46.77
C ASN A 88 -40.48 2.83 -46.38
N TYR A 89 -40.19 3.09 -45.11
CA TYR A 89 -39.75 4.40 -44.64
C TYR A 89 -38.30 4.33 -44.16
N ALA A 90 -37.58 5.45 -44.24
CA ALA A 90 -36.25 5.58 -43.67
C ALA A 90 -36.15 6.85 -42.81
N LEU A 91 -35.81 6.69 -41.54
CA LEU A 91 -35.55 7.77 -40.61
C LEU A 91 -34.06 7.86 -40.29
N SER A 92 -33.61 9.08 -40.02
CA SER A 92 -32.27 9.37 -39.53
C SER A 92 -32.33 10.50 -38.50
N ILE A 93 -31.41 10.51 -37.54
CA ILE A 93 -31.27 11.61 -36.61
C ILE A 93 -30.46 12.70 -37.31
N THR A 94 -31.09 13.84 -37.57
CA THR A 94 -30.49 14.98 -38.30
C THR A 94 -29.74 15.94 -37.36
N THR A 95 -30.06 15.94 -36.07
CA THR A 95 -29.34 16.75 -35.07
C THR A 95 -29.37 16.06 -33.70
N GLN A 96 -28.19 15.83 -33.12
CA GLN A 96 -28.02 15.31 -31.75
C GLN A 96 -28.11 16.44 -30.71
N PRO A 97 -28.51 16.15 -29.47
CA PRO A 97 -28.44 17.10 -28.37
C PRO A 97 -27.02 17.63 -28.14
N ALA A 98 -26.84 18.95 -28.12
CA ALA A 98 -25.59 19.60 -27.72
C ALA A 98 -25.68 20.08 -26.27
N VAL A 99 -25.60 19.14 -25.32
CA VAL A 99 -25.74 19.40 -23.87
C VAL A 99 -24.57 18.81 -23.08
N THR A 100 -24.39 19.27 -21.84
CA THR A 100 -23.42 18.71 -20.88
C THR A 100 -24.19 18.19 -19.66
N PRO A 101 -24.09 16.89 -19.30
CA PRO A 101 -23.28 15.84 -19.94
C PRO A 101 -23.73 15.55 -21.38
N GLN A 102 -22.81 15.12 -22.23
CA GLN A 102 -23.10 14.71 -23.61
C GLN A 102 -24.12 13.58 -23.62
N VAL A 103 -25.15 13.73 -24.46
CA VAL A 103 -26.23 12.77 -24.63
C VAL A 103 -26.34 12.37 -26.09
N ILE A 104 -26.44 11.07 -26.35
CA ILE A 104 -26.61 10.52 -27.69
C ILE A 104 -28.00 9.89 -27.77
N CYS A 105 -28.75 10.31 -28.79
CA CYS A 105 -30.01 9.69 -29.17
C CYS A 105 -29.79 8.67 -30.30
N GLN A 106 -30.46 7.53 -30.23
CA GLN A 106 -30.42 6.49 -31.25
C GLN A 106 -31.81 5.92 -31.52
N ILE A 107 -32.06 5.54 -32.79
CA ILE A 107 -33.29 4.84 -33.19
C ILE A 107 -33.14 3.37 -32.76
N VAL A 108 -34.01 2.88 -31.88
CA VAL A 108 -33.88 1.53 -31.30
C VAL A 108 -34.65 0.46 -32.08
N ASN A 109 -35.69 0.84 -32.81
CA ASN A 109 -36.41 -0.03 -33.74
C ASN A 109 -36.29 0.56 -35.16
N PRO A 110 -35.32 0.08 -35.96
CA PRO A 110 -34.95 0.73 -37.20
C PRO A 110 -36.03 0.63 -38.28
N ASN A 111 -35.74 1.33 -39.38
CA ASN A 111 -36.52 1.43 -40.60
C ASN A 111 -37.17 0.11 -41.03
N SER A 112 -38.47 0.18 -41.34
CA SER A 112 -39.29 -0.96 -41.71
C SER A 112 -40.40 -0.52 -42.66
N GLN A 113 -41.45 -1.32 -42.78
CA GLN A 113 -42.67 -0.97 -43.49
C GLN A 113 -43.66 -0.27 -42.57
N VAL A 114 -44.51 0.58 -43.15
CA VAL A 114 -45.66 1.16 -42.44
C VAL A 114 -46.65 0.05 -42.11
N LEU A 115 -47.01 -0.11 -40.83
CA LEU A 115 -47.88 -1.17 -40.30
C LEU A 115 -49.20 -0.60 -39.79
N PHE A 116 -50.27 -1.40 -39.92
CA PHE A 116 -51.58 -1.09 -39.36
C PHE A 116 -51.65 -1.47 -37.86
N PRO A 117 -52.29 -0.68 -36.99
CA PRO A 117 -52.99 0.59 -37.25
C PRO A 117 -52.09 1.83 -37.23
N SER A 118 -50.84 1.73 -36.77
CA SER A 118 -49.85 2.82 -36.75
C SER A 118 -48.43 2.29 -36.61
N THR A 119 -47.46 2.96 -37.22
CA THR A 119 -46.03 2.70 -37.00
C THR A 119 -45.46 3.69 -35.98
N VAL A 120 -44.85 3.18 -34.91
CA VAL A 120 -44.15 3.99 -33.91
C VAL A 120 -42.66 3.64 -33.91
N VAL A 121 -41.82 4.61 -34.29
CA VAL A 121 -40.37 4.53 -34.19
C VAL A 121 -39.92 5.13 -32.87
N GLN A 122 -39.21 4.35 -32.08
CA GLN A 122 -38.65 4.72 -30.80
C GLN A 122 -37.25 5.27 -30.98
N VAL A 123 -37.03 6.45 -30.42
CA VAL A 123 -35.73 7.09 -30.27
C VAL A 123 -35.44 7.16 -28.78
N GLN A 124 -34.31 6.57 -28.39
CA GLN A 124 -33.86 6.57 -27.00
C GLN A 124 -32.61 7.43 -26.88
N CYS A 125 -32.64 8.38 -25.97
CA CYS A 125 -31.52 9.23 -25.63
C CYS A 125 -30.94 8.82 -24.27
N GLY A 126 -29.61 8.80 -24.17
CA GLY A 126 -28.89 8.49 -22.94
C GLY A 126 -27.54 9.19 -22.88
N VAL A 127 -26.98 9.30 -21.68
CA VAL A 127 -25.63 9.86 -21.50
C VAL A 127 -24.63 9.06 -22.33
N ALA A 128 -23.73 9.76 -23.01
CA ALA A 128 -22.66 9.14 -23.78
C ALA A 128 -21.67 8.45 -22.85
N PHE A 129 -21.18 7.28 -23.24
CA PHE A 129 -20.14 6.55 -22.53
C PHE A 129 -18.89 6.49 -23.39
N TYR A 130 -17.73 6.66 -22.75
CA TYR A 130 -16.45 6.70 -23.42
C TYR A 130 -15.47 5.66 -22.84
N PRO A 131 -14.63 5.04 -23.68
CA PRO A 131 -13.63 4.10 -23.21
C PRO A 131 -12.48 4.80 -22.48
N ILE A 132 -11.93 4.12 -21.48
CA ILE A 132 -10.66 4.49 -20.83
C ILE A 132 -9.57 3.55 -21.30
N SER A 133 -8.44 4.13 -21.72
CA SER A 133 -7.31 3.39 -22.25
C SER A 133 -6.01 3.72 -21.53
N VAL A 134 -5.08 2.78 -21.55
CA VAL A 134 -3.73 2.90 -20.99
C VAL A 134 -2.72 2.32 -21.95
N THR A 135 -1.63 3.04 -22.16
CA THR A 135 -0.47 2.57 -22.93
C THR A 135 0.63 2.16 -21.96
N VAL A 136 1.00 0.89 -22.00
CA VAL A 136 2.07 0.33 -21.18
C VAL A 136 3.32 0.15 -22.03
N ILE A 137 4.44 0.62 -21.51
CA ILE A 137 5.76 0.55 -22.14
C ILE A 137 6.78 0.05 -21.12
N GLY A 138 7.95 -0.41 -21.58
CA GLY A 138 9.05 -0.73 -20.68
C GLY A 138 8.99 -2.09 -20.00
N ILE A 139 8.00 -2.95 -20.25
CA ILE A 139 7.92 -4.31 -19.67
C ILE A 139 9.09 -5.15 -20.17
N ALA A 140 9.80 -5.81 -19.25
CA ALA A 140 11.00 -6.57 -19.60
C ALA A 140 10.71 -7.69 -20.59
N THR A 141 11.55 -7.82 -21.63
CA THR A 141 11.41 -8.91 -22.61
C THR A 141 11.58 -10.27 -21.94
N GLY A 142 10.59 -11.15 -22.08
CA GLY A 142 10.58 -12.48 -21.45
C GLY A 142 10.04 -12.49 -20.02
N ASN A 143 9.45 -11.39 -19.53
CA ASN A 143 8.64 -11.39 -18.32
C ASN A 143 7.44 -12.35 -18.50
N THR A 144 7.18 -13.21 -17.51
CA THR A 144 6.06 -14.16 -17.50
C THR A 144 4.98 -13.80 -16.50
N ASP A 145 5.20 -12.77 -15.69
CA ASP A 145 4.27 -12.28 -14.69
C ASP A 145 3.21 -11.35 -15.31
N THR A 146 2.13 -11.12 -14.58
CA THR A 146 1.00 -10.29 -15.03
C THR A 146 0.92 -9.01 -14.20
N LEU A 147 0.93 -7.87 -14.90
CA LEU A 147 0.57 -6.57 -14.35
C LEU A 147 -0.96 -6.47 -14.34
N ILE A 148 -1.57 -6.11 -13.21
CA ILE A 148 -3.01 -5.83 -13.15
C ILE A 148 -3.20 -4.36 -12.83
N LEU A 149 -3.91 -3.66 -13.71
CA LEU A 149 -4.37 -2.30 -13.47
C LEU A 149 -5.83 -2.33 -13.06
N SER A 150 -6.25 -1.35 -12.27
CA SER A 150 -7.66 -1.15 -11.92
C SER A 150 -8.10 0.26 -12.28
N ASP A 151 -9.30 0.40 -12.81
CA ASP A 151 -9.98 1.70 -12.91
C ASP A 151 -11.04 1.80 -11.81
N ASN A 152 -10.97 2.92 -11.06
CA ASN A 152 -11.88 3.23 -9.96
C ASN A 152 -12.04 2.07 -8.93
N GLY A 153 -11.03 1.19 -8.84
CA GLY A 153 -10.98 0.05 -7.92
C GLY A 153 -11.94 -1.11 -8.24
N THR A 154 -12.63 -1.11 -9.38
CA THR A 154 -13.66 -2.14 -9.69
C THR A 154 -13.42 -2.87 -11.01
N ASP A 155 -13.00 -2.17 -12.08
CA ASP A 155 -12.67 -2.80 -13.36
C ASP A 155 -11.18 -3.14 -13.39
N GLN A 156 -10.83 -4.37 -13.76
CA GLN A 156 -9.46 -4.87 -13.75
C GLN A 156 -8.97 -5.23 -15.16
N LEU A 157 -7.73 -4.86 -15.45
CA LEU A 157 -7.10 -5.05 -16.74
C LEU A 157 -5.76 -5.77 -16.57
N SER A 158 -5.67 -6.99 -17.09
CA SER A 158 -4.47 -7.82 -17.05
C SER A 158 -3.57 -7.57 -18.26
N ILE A 159 -2.29 -7.32 -18.01
CA ILE A 159 -1.29 -6.91 -19.00
C ILE A 159 -0.02 -7.74 -18.82
N THR A 160 0.48 -8.32 -19.91
CA THR A 160 1.72 -9.13 -19.91
C THR A 160 2.79 -8.61 -20.85
N ASN A 161 2.45 -7.65 -21.73
CA ASN A 161 3.35 -7.11 -22.74
C ASN A 161 3.12 -5.61 -22.93
N ASN A 162 4.05 -4.92 -23.57
CA ASN A 162 3.87 -3.53 -23.98
C ASN A 162 2.73 -3.40 -25.01
N GLY A 163 1.99 -2.29 -24.94
CA GLY A 163 0.89 -2.02 -25.86
C GLY A 163 -0.14 -1.04 -25.30
N THR A 164 -1.12 -0.66 -26.11
CA THR A 164 -2.29 0.10 -25.67
C THR A 164 -3.44 -0.86 -25.39
N TYR A 165 -3.99 -0.74 -24.18
CA TYR A 165 -5.06 -1.56 -23.66
C TYR A 165 -6.24 -0.68 -23.26
N GLN A 166 -7.44 -1.25 -23.29
CA GLN A 166 -8.68 -0.57 -22.95
C GLN A 166 -9.41 -1.35 -21.85
N PHE A 167 -9.94 -0.62 -20.87
CA PHE A 167 -10.85 -1.21 -19.88
C PHE A 167 -12.16 -1.66 -20.54
N ALA A 168 -12.75 -2.72 -20.01
CA ALA A 168 -14.00 -3.27 -20.56
C ALA A 168 -15.18 -2.34 -20.28
N THR A 169 -15.17 -1.69 -19.12
CA THR A 169 -16.20 -0.74 -18.70
C THR A 169 -15.92 0.63 -19.28
N THR A 170 -16.90 1.17 -19.99
CA THR A 170 -16.89 2.57 -20.44
C THR A 170 -17.45 3.48 -19.35
N ILE A 171 -16.97 4.72 -19.28
CA ILE A 171 -17.37 5.69 -18.26
C ILE A 171 -18.27 6.76 -18.90
N ALA A 172 -19.37 7.09 -18.22
CA ALA A 172 -20.32 8.10 -18.67
C ALA A 172 -19.68 9.50 -18.72
N ASP A 173 -20.17 10.36 -19.60
CA ASP A 173 -19.70 11.75 -19.67
C ASP A 173 -19.85 12.48 -18.32
N GLN A 174 -18.88 13.33 -18.00
CA GLN A 174 -18.74 14.04 -16.72
C GLN A 174 -18.47 13.15 -15.50
N GLN A 175 -18.25 11.84 -15.66
CA GLN A 175 -17.79 10.97 -14.57
C GLN A 175 -16.27 10.87 -14.52
N SER A 176 -15.74 10.62 -13.32
CA SER A 176 -14.31 10.51 -13.06
C SER A 176 -13.75 9.11 -13.38
N PHE A 177 -12.48 9.07 -13.75
CA PHE A 177 -11.69 7.85 -13.88
C PHE A 177 -10.40 7.96 -13.07
N ALA A 178 -9.90 6.83 -12.59
CA ALA A 178 -8.68 6.75 -11.80
C ALA A 178 -8.03 5.38 -11.97
N ILE A 179 -6.98 5.34 -12.79
CA ILE A 179 -6.22 4.14 -13.10
C ILE A 179 -5.11 3.97 -12.06
N ASN A 180 -5.12 2.84 -11.36
CA ASN A 180 -4.14 2.46 -10.35
C ASN A 180 -3.51 1.10 -10.65
N ILE A 181 -2.26 0.90 -10.22
CA ILE A 181 -1.63 -0.42 -10.25
C ILE A 181 -2.27 -1.24 -9.12
N PHE A 182 -3.03 -2.28 -9.48
CA PHE A 182 -3.62 -3.22 -8.52
C PHE A 182 -2.63 -4.32 -8.15
N GLN A 183 -1.91 -4.86 -9.14
CA GLN A 183 -0.85 -5.85 -8.94
C GLN A 183 0.38 -5.45 -9.76
N PRO A 184 1.51 -5.07 -9.13
CA PRO A 184 2.73 -4.71 -9.84
C PRO A 184 3.45 -5.95 -10.41
N LEU A 185 4.37 -5.73 -11.34
CA LEU A 185 5.29 -6.77 -11.81
C LEU A 185 6.37 -7.04 -10.76
N PRO A 186 6.69 -8.31 -10.45
CA PRO A 186 7.82 -8.64 -9.60
C PRO A 186 9.14 -8.12 -10.18
N ASP A 187 10.03 -7.65 -9.31
CA ASP A 187 11.37 -7.19 -9.65
C ASP A 187 11.40 -6.06 -10.72
N GLN A 188 10.29 -5.34 -10.94
CA GLN A 188 10.19 -4.26 -11.91
C GLN A 188 9.31 -3.12 -11.38
N THR A 189 9.70 -1.86 -11.61
CA THR A 189 8.96 -0.68 -11.15
C THR A 189 8.25 -0.02 -12.31
N CYS A 190 6.95 0.24 -12.17
CA CYS A 190 6.16 0.99 -13.14
C CYS A 190 5.67 2.31 -12.55
N VAL A 191 5.81 3.40 -13.30
CA VAL A 191 5.44 4.75 -12.89
C VAL A 191 4.53 5.37 -13.96
N PHE A 192 3.40 5.94 -13.54
CA PHE A 192 2.55 6.69 -14.46
C PHE A 192 3.22 8.02 -14.85
N ARG A 193 3.20 8.33 -16.14
CA ARG A 193 3.61 9.63 -16.65
C ARG A 193 2.63 10.70 -16.18
N ALA A 194 3.15 11.89 -15.88
CA ALA A 194 2.33 13.03 -15.44
C ALA A 194 1.29 13.47 -16.48
N ALA A 195 1.61 13.36 -17.78
CA ALA A 195 0.72 13.68 -18.88
C ALA A 195 0.90 12.69 -20.06
N PRO A 196 -0.18 12.07 -20.59
CA PRO A 196 -1.57 12.16 -20.12
C PRO A 196 -1.76 11.55 -18.73
N SER A 197 -2.55 12.21 -17.88
CA SER A 197 -2.80 11.81 -16.48
C SER A 197 -3.54 10.48 -16.39
N ASN A 198 -3.21 9.68 -15.37
CA ASN A 198 -3.91 8.44 -15.03
C ASN A 198 -5.22 8.67 -14.26
N THR A 199 -5.53 9.92 -13.92
CA THR A 199 -6.79 10.34 -13.29
C THR A 199 -7.41 11.51 -14.06
N GLY A 200 -8.73 11.63 -14.04
CA GLY A 200 -9.42 12.73 -14.69
C GLY A 200 -10.92 12.58 -14.74
N THR A 201 -11.56 13.39 -15.59
CA THR A 201 -13.00 13.36 -15.86
C THR A 201 -13.22 13.23 -17.36
N VAL A 202 -14.14 12.37 -17.76
CA VAL A 202 -14.56 12.24 -19.16
C VAL A 202 -15.33 13.50 -19.57
N ASN A 203 -14.92 14.15 -20.66
CA ASN A 203 -15.51 15.43 -21.08
C ASN A 203 -15.68 15.50 -22.61
N GLY A 204 -16.81 14.96 -23.07
CA GLY A 204 -17.28 15.00 -24.45
C GLY A 204 -16.49 14.16 -25.45
N ALA A 205 -15.48 13.42 -25.00
CA ALA A 205 -14.69 12.49 -25.79
C ALA A 205 -13.97 11.48 -24.88
N ALA A 206 -13.46 10.42 -25.48
CA ALA A 206 -12.54 9.50 -24.80
C ALA A 206 -11.28 10.26 -24.36
N PRO A 207 -10.87 10.16 -23.08
CA PRO A 207 -9.60 10.72 -22.62
C PRO A 207 -8.42 10.13 -23.38
N SER A 208 -7.35 10.91 -23.54
CA SER A 208 -6.07 10.41 -24.05
C SER A 208 -5.57 9.25 -23.17
N ALA A 209 -5.06 8.19 -23.79
CA ALA A 209 -4.58 7.03 -23.04
C ALA A 209 -3.46 7.44 -22.07
N ALA A 210 -3.64 7.10 -20.78
CA ALA A 210 -2.60 7.30 -19.78
C ALA A 210 -1.36 6.47 -20.14
N ILE A 211 -0.15 6.94 -19.82
CA ILE A 211 1.07 6.20 -20.11
C ILE A 211 1.62 5.64 -18.81
N LEU A 212 1.72 4.32 -18.73
CA LEU A 212 2.39 3.62 -17.65
C LEU A 212 3.76 3.15 -18.12
N ASN A 213 4.80 3.75 -17.53
CA ASN A 213 6.18 3.45 -17.88
C ASN A 213 6.81 2.47 -16.90
N CYS A 214 7.08 1.26 -17.38
CA CYS A 214 7.77 0.21 -16.64
C CYS A 214 9.27 0.15 -16.95
N PHE A 215 9.85 1.13 -17.66
CA PHE A 215 11.27 1.18 -17.92
C PHE A 215 12.04 1.43 -16.60
N SER A 216 12.63 0.36 -16.07
CA SER A 216 13.22 0.34 -14.74
C SER A 216 14.41 -0.65 -14.67
N PRO A 217 15.26 -0.56 -13.64
CA PRO A 217 16.14 -1.68 -13.31
C PRO A 217 15.31 -2.92 -12.96
N THR A 218 15.80 -4.10 -13.35
CA THR A 218 15.23 -5.41 -13.03
C THR A 218 16.15 -6.28 -12.18
N LEU A 219 17.45 -5.98 -12.17
CA LEU A 219 18.42 -6.68 -11.34
C LEU A 219 19.64 -5.80 -11.04
N PHE A 220 20.05 -5.77 -9.77
CA PHE A 220 21.36 -5.28 -9.34
C PHE A 220 22.24 -6.46 -8.95
N SER A 221 23.46 -6.50 -9.47
CA SER A 221 24.46 -7.51 -9.15
C SER A 221 25.82 -6.85 -8.92
N PRO A 222 26.32 -6.76 -7.66
CA PRO A 222 25.69 -7.22 -6.43
C PRO A 222 24.37 -6.49 -6.10
N ALA A 223 23.49 -7.16 -5.34
CA ALA A 223 22.17 -6.64 -5.00
C ALA A 223 22.28 -5.29 -4.25
N ASP A 224 21.33 -4.39 -4.49
CA ASP A 224 21.29 -3.09 -3.81
C ASP A 224 21.16 -3.23 -2.27
N ASN A 225 21.65 -2.21 -1.55
CA ASN A 225 21.74 -2.14 -0.09
C ASN A 225 22.61 -3.23 0.56
N THR A 226 23.47 -3.89 -0.23
CA THR A 226 24.39 -4.93 0.26
C THR A 226 25.83 -4.43 0.39
N ALA A 227 26.82 -5.28 0.13
CA ALA A 227 28.22 -4.94 0.21
C ALA A 227 28.99 -5.32 -1.04
N ILE A 228 30.00 -4.51 -1.33
CA ILE A 228 30.94 -4.71 -2.43
C ILE A 228 32.37 -4.71 -1.90
N LEU A 229 33.22 -5.49 -2.54
CA LEU A 229 34.67 -5.40 -2.37
C LEU A 229 35.23 -4.25 -3.21
N VAL A 230 36.45 -3.82 -2.88
CA VAL A 230 37.15 -2.75 -3.62
C VAL A 230 37.41 -3.08 -5.09
N THR A 231 37.33 -4.35 -5.49
CA THR A 231 37.53 -4.84 -6.85
C THR A 231 36.24 -5.21 -7.57
N ASP A 232 35.08 -5.13 -6.90
CA ASP A 232 33.83 -5.60 -7.50
C ASP A 232 33.38 -4.67 -8.63
N THR A 233 32.90 -5.28 -9.70
CA THR A 233 32.13 -4.62 -10.76
C THR A 233 30.64 -4.72 -10.42
N ILE A 234 29.89 -3.66 -10.70
CA ILE A 234 28.44 -3.60 -10.45
C ILE A 234 27.72 -3.65 -11.79
N ASN A 235 26.86 -4.65 -11.96
CA ASN A 235 26.02 -4.83 -13.13
C ASN A 235 24.58 -4.49 -12.78
N ILE A 236 23.94 -3.64 -13.57
CA ILE A 236 22.54 -3.27 -13.45
C ILE A 236 21.84 -3.67 -14.74
N THR A 237 20.93 -4.62 -14.65
CA THR A 237 20.08 -5.04 -15.78
C THR A 237 18.85 -4.16 -15.80
N LEU A 238 18.55 -3.55 -16.95
CA LEU A 238 17.34 -2.78 -17.20
C LEU A 238 16.28 -3.65 -17.87
N SER A 239 15.02 -3.24 -17.80
CA SER A 239 13.93 -3.95 -18.45
C SER A 239 14.01 -3.89 -19.99
N GLU A 240 14.54 -2.80 -20.53
CA GLU A 240 14.76 -2.61 -21.97
C GLU A 240 16.16 -2.07 -22.25
N ASN A 241 16.56 -2.10 -23.52
CA ASN A 241 17.83 -1.53 -23.95
C ASN A 241 17.76 0.00 -23.89
N PRO A 242 18.68 0.67 -23.16
CA PRO A 242 18.75 2.12 -23.20
C PRO A 242 19.26 2.58 -24.58
N ALA A 243 18.82 3.76 -25.01
CA ALA A 243 19.36 4.45 -26.17
C ALA A 243 20.87 4.71 -25.98
N ALA A 244 21.62 4.65 -27.07
CA ALA A 244 23.07 4.81 -27.06
C ALA A 244 23.46 6.14 -26.37
N ALA A 245 24.37 6.06 -25.40
CA ALA A 245 24.88 7.19 -24.63
C ALA A 245 23.83 8.03 -23.87
N SER A 246 22.62 7.50 -23.63
CA SER A 246 21.59 8.19 -22.82
C SER A 246 21.91 8.18 -21.32
N CYS A 247 22.37 7.03 -20.81
CA CYS A 247 22.71 6.87 -19.40
C CYS A 247 24.04 7.56 -19.04
N VAL A 248 24.02 8.35 -17.97
CA VAL A 248 25.19 9.05 -17.43
C VAL A 248 25.45 8.62 -16.00
N LEU A 249 26.67 8.17 -15.71
CA LEU A 249 27.13 7.93 -14.34
C LEU A 249 27.51 9.27 -13.70
N ASP A 250 26.82 9.64 -12.62
CA ASP A 250 27.04 10.90 -11.90
C ASP A 250 28.41 10.89 -11.25
N ALA A 251 29.33 11.71 -11.76
CA ALA A 251 30.70 11.85 -11.25
C ALA A 251 30.87 13.03 -10.28
N THR A 252 29.79 13.53 -9.66
CA THR A 252 29.89 14.56 -8.62
C THR A 252 30.56 14.00 -7.38
N VAL A 253 31.54 14.74 -6.83
CA VAL A 253 32.21 14.38 -5.59
C VAL A 253 31.29 14.73 -4.42
N ALA A 254 30.71 13.71 -3.80
CA ALA A 254 29.94 13.80 -2.58
C ALA A 254 30.58 12.94 -1.49
N ALA A 255 30.52 13.41 -0.25
CA ALA A 255 31.01 12.68 0.91
C ALA A 255 29.85 12.40 1.88
N ASN A 256 29.86 11.19 2.47
CA ASN A 256 28.91 10.72 3.48
C ASN A 256 27.42 10.72 3.07
N PRO A 257 26.94 9.70 2.31
CA PRO A 257 27.70 8.60 1.73
C PRO A 257 28.55 9.05 0.53
N THR A 258 29.59 8.29 0.20
CA THR A 258 30.52 8.65 -0.88
C THR A 258 30.02 8.20 -2.24
N ASN A 259 30.00 9.10 -3.23
CA ASN A 259 29.64 8.73 -4.60
C ASN A 259 30.76 7.91 -5.26
N LEU A 260 30.43 6.77 -5.86
CA LEU A 260 31.35 5.92 -6.62
C LEU A 260 31.67 6.45 -8.01
N GLY A 261 30.81 7.29 -8.59
CA GLY A 261 30.94 7.75 -9.97
C GLY A 261 32.30 8.38 -10.32
N PRO A 262 32.92 9.24 -9.47
CA PRO A 262 34.27 9.75 -9.71
C PRO A 262 35.37 8.67 -9.80
N TYR A 263 35.11 7.47 -9.28
CA TYR A 263 36.07 6.37 -9.11
C TYR A 263 35.75 5.15 -9.98
N ALA A 264 34.78 5.27 -10.89
CA ALA A 264 34.38 4.20 -11.80
C ALA A 264 34.12 4.72 -13.22
N THR A 265 34.09 3.78 -14.16
CA THR A 265 33.56 3.99 -15.51
C THR A 265 32.32 3.15 -15.71
N MET A 266 31.40 3.61 -16.55
CA MET A 266 30.21 2.85 -16.94
C MET A 266 30.30 2.46 -18.41
N THR A 267 29.98 1.21 -18.71
CA THR A 267 29.78 0.69 -20.07
C THR A 267 28.38 0.13 -20.20
N VAL A 268 27.85 0.09 -21.43
CA VAL A 268 26.50 -0.40 -21.72
C VAL A 268 26.58 -1.47 -22.79
N LEU A 269 26.05 -2.66 -22.48
CA LEU A 269 25.96 -3.78 -23.43
C LEU A 269 24.54 -4.36 -23.38
N GLY A 270 23.77 -4.19 -24.46
CA GLY A 270 22.36 -4.54 -24.46
C GLY A 270 21.60 -3.73 -23.41
N ASN A 271 20.90 -4.42 -22.50
CA ASN A 271 20.18 -3.83 -21.38
C ASN A 271 21.00 -3.81 -20.07
N VAL A 272 22.29 -4.12 -20.10
CA VAL A 272 23.13 -4.17 -18.90
C VAL A 272 24.05 -2.96 -18.84
N LEU A 273 23.96 -2.20 -17.74
CA LEU A 273 24.91 -1.17 -17.34
C LEU A 273 25.98 -1.81 -16.45
N THR A 274 27.25 -1.70 -16.85
CA THR A 274 28.38 -2.29 -16.12
C THR A 274 29.27 -1.17 -15.60
N ILE A 275 29.33 -1.04 -14.27
CA ILE A 275 30.12 -0.05 -13.54
C ILE A 275 31.39 -0.72 -13.04
N THR A 276 32.53 -0.33 -13.59
CA THR A 276 33.84 -0.92 -13.31
C THR A 276 34.72 0.09 -12.58
N PRO A 277 35.37 -0.29 -11.47
CA PRO A 277 36.30 0.58 -10.75
C PRO A 277 37.43 1.08 -11.67
N ASN A 278 37.78 2.36 -11.56
CA ASN A 278 38.91 2.94 -12.27
C ASN A 278 40.19 2.20 -11.88
N THR A 279 41.06 1.90 -12.84
CA THR A 279 42.30 1.13 -12.59
C THR A 279 42.08 -0.27 -11.99
N GLY A 280 40.85 -0.80 -12.02
CA GLY A 280 40.48 -2.13 -11.51
C GLY A 280 40.24 -2.20 -10.00
N SER A 281 40.36 -1.09 -9.26
CA SER A 281 40.13 -1.04 -7.81
C SER A 281 39.71 0.35 -7.34
N TYR A 282 38.76 0.41 -6.40
CA TYR A 282 38.40 1.65 -5.67
C TYR A 282 39.47 2.08 -4.65
N SER A 283 40.32 1.15 -4.23
CA SER A 283 41.45 1.36 -3.31
C SER A 283 42.73 1.69 -4.09
N PRO A 284 43.65 2.53 -3.57
CA PRO A 284 43.71 3.09 -2.21
C PRO A 284 42.94 4.40 -2.02
N THR A 285 42.27 4.91 -3.05
CA THR A 285 41.57 6.20 -2.98
C THR A 285 40.37 6.16 -2.02
N LEU A 286 39.62 5.05 -2.02
CA LEU A 286 38.57 4.78 -1.06
C LEU A 286 39.03 3.68 -0.09
N ASN A 287 39.02 3.98 1.20
CA ASN A 287 39.42 3.05 2.26
C ASN A 287 38.17 2.43 2.91
N PRO A 288 37.96 1.09 2.83
CA PRO A 288 36.90 0.43 3.58
C PRO A 288 37.21 0.44 5.09
N PRO A 289 36.20 0.51 5.98
CA PRO A 289 34.76 0.53 5.70
C PRO A 289 34.24 1.90 5.28
N LEU A 290 33.42 1.93 4.24
CA LEU A 290 32.82 3.17 3.73
C LEU A 290 31.41 2.91 3.19
N ASN A 291 30.44 3.75 3.55
CA ASN A 291 29.13 3.74 2.89
C ASN A 291 29.25 4.50 1.57
N VAL A 292 28.90 3.81 0.48
CA VAL A 292 29.04 4.33 -0.88
C VAL A 292 27.71 4.22 -1.62
N TYR A 293 27.53 5.07 -2.62
CA TYR A 293 26.39 4.98 -3.52
C TYR A 293 26.86 5.24 -4.96
N LEU A 294 26.07 4.79 -5.93
CA LEU A 294 26.19 5.22 -7.32
C LEU A 294 24.88 5.87 -7.73
N LYS A 295 24.96 6.82 -8.64
CA LYS A 295 23.81 7.51 -9.20
C LYS A 295 23.93 7.59 -10.71
N ILE A 296 22.89 7.19 -11.41
CA ILE A 296 22.80 7.20 -12.87
C ILE A 296 21.61 8.05 -13.26
N THR A 297 21.80 8.93 -14.25
CA THR A 297 20.79 9.87 -14.74
C THR A 297 20.69 9.82 -16.26
N GLY A 298 19.65 10.42 -16.82
CA GLY A 298 19.52 10.63 -18.27
C GLY A 298 19.17 9.40 -19.12
N CYS A 299 19.12 8.20 -18.53
CA CYS A 299 18.75 6.97 -19.25
C CYS A 299 17.39 7.12 -19.94
N THR A 300 17.36 6.90 -21.26
CA THR A 300 16.14 6.80 -22.05
C THR A 300 16.14 5.49 -22.83
N ASP A 301 14.98 4.92 -23.11
CA ASP A 301 14.84 3.82 -24.06
C ASP A 301 14.97 4.32 -25.52
N ALA A 302 14.86 3.42 -26.50
CA ALA A 302 14.86 3.77 -27.92
C ALA A 302 13.66 4.63 -28.36
N GLY A 303 12.55 4.61 -27.60
CA GLY A 303 11.36 5.43 -27.81
C GLY A 303 11.45 6.82 -27.19
N GLY A 304 12.54 7.15 -26.48
CA GLY A 304 12.73 8.41 -25.76
C GLY A 304 12.04 8.46 -24.40
N ASN A 305 11.55 7.33 -23.88
CA ASN A 305 10.95 7.26 -22.55
C ASN A 305 12.06 7.21 -21.50
N ALA A 306 11.98 8.08 -20.50
CA ALA A 306 12.97 8.17 -19.44
C ALA A 306 12.83 7.01 -18.44
N LEU A 307 13.95 6.46 -17.99
CA LEU A 307 13.99 5.48 -16.89
C LEU A 307 13.35 6.10 -15.64
N LEU A 308 12.40 5.39 -15.01
CA LEU A 308 11.69 5.86 -13.81
C LEU A 308 11.13 7.31 -13.95
N GLU A 309 10.61 7.66 -15.13
CA GLU A 309 10.11 9.01 -15.47
C GLU A 309 11.12 10.14 -15.19
N GLY A 310 12.42 9.84 -15.31
CA GLY A 310 13.51 10.81 -15.14
C GLY A 310 14.05 10.89 -13.71
N ALA A 311 13.50 10.11 -12.77
CA ALA A 311 14.08 9.99 -11.45
C ALA A 311 15.49 9.36 -11.53
N PRO A 312 16.46 9.84 -10.72
CA PRO A 312 17.80 9.28 -10.71
C PRO A 312 17.77 7.82 -10.22
N LEU A 313 18.42 6.94 -10.97
CA LEU A 313 18.66 5.57 -10.54
C LEU A 313 19.81 5.58 -9.52
N GLN A 314 19.54 5.18 -8.28
CA GLN A 314 20.54 5.13 -7.22
C GLN A 314 20.62 3.72 -6.63
N ALA A 315 21.84 3.28 -6.34
CA ALA A 315 22.10 2.06 -5.55
C ALA A 315 23.12 2.37 -4.45
N ASN A 316 22.94 1.75 -3.28
CA ASN A 316 23.72 1.98 -2.08
C ASN A 316 24.44 0.70 -1.65
N TYR A 317 25.69 0.81 -1.25
CA TYR A 317 26.51 -0.33 -0.83
C TYR A 317 27.39 0.02 0.37
N SER A 318 27.76 -1.00 1.13
CA SER A 318 28.87 -0.93 2.09
C SER A 318 30.13 -1.45 1.42
N LEU A 319 31.12 -0.58 1.24
CA LEU A 319 32.45 -0.95 0.74
C LEU A 319 33.21 -1.62 1.89
N VAL A 320 33.54 -2.91 1.72
CA VAL A 320 34.14 -3.73 2.77
C VAL A 320 35.45 -4.38 2.32
N GLY A 321 36.28 -4.77 3.28
CA GLY A 321 37.53 -5.48 3.01
C GLY A 321 37.30 -6.96 2.70
N ASN A 322 36.31 -7.59 3.36
CA ASN A 322 36.02 -9.01 3.24
C ASN A 322 34.51 -9.28 3.18
N ARG A 323 34.14 -10.38 2.54
CA ARG A 323 32.80 -10.95 2.58
C ARG A 323 32.87 -12.47 2.65
N TYR A 324 31.90 -13.09 3.30
CA TYR A 324 31.79 -14.54 3.39
C TYR A 324 30.38 -15.01 3.00
N TYR A 325 30.30 -16.25 2.54
CA TYR A 325 29.09 -16.89 2.03
C TYR A 325 28.73 -18.07 2.92
N VAL A 326 27.44 -18.23 3.20
CA VAL A 326 26.91 -19.30 4.05
C VAL A 326 25.75 -19.99 3.33
N SER A 327 25.77 -21.31 3.28
CA SER A 327 24.76 -22.16 2.64
C SER A 327 24.52 -23.41 3.48
N PRO A 328 23.29 -23.96 3.55
CA PRO A 328 23.04 -25.18 4.33
C PRO A 328 23.83 -26.40 3.84
N THR A 329 24.30 -26.36 2.59
CA THR A 329 25.14 -27.38 1.95
C THR A 329 26.64 -27.06 2.01
N GLY A 330 27.02 -26.00 2.71
CA GLY A 330 28.40 -25.55 2.83
C GLY A 330 29.24 -26.42 3.76
N VAL A 331 30.50 -26.03 3.95
CA VAL A 331 31.43 -26.69 4.88
C VAL A 331 32.14 -25.63 5.71
N ASP A 332 32.04 -25.73 7.03
CA ASP A 332 32.68 -24.79 7.94
C ASP A 332 34.20 -24.92 7.93
N ALA A 333 34.88 -23.81 7.68
CA ALA A 333 36.32 -23.69 7.70
C ALA A 333 36.73 -22.25 8.06
N ALA A 334 37.91 -22.11 8.68
CA ALA A 334 38.45 -20.83 9.07
C ALA A 334 38.83 -19.95 7.86
N ALA A 335 38.81 -18.62 8.05
CA ALA A 335 39.23 -17.66 7.02
C ALA A 335 40.63 -18.00 6.45
N PRO A 336 40.86 -17.85 5.13
CA PRO A 336 40.01 -17.18 4.14
C PRO A 336 38.97 -18.09 3.46
N ALA A 337 38.71 -19.31 3.98
CA ALA A 337 37.64 -20.16 3.46
C ALA A 337 36.27 -19.46 3.53
N CYS A 338 35.31 -19.91 2.73
CA CYS A 338 33.97 -19.32 2.63
C CYS A 338 33.90 -17.93 1.97
N SER A 339 34.98 -17.44 1.36
CA SER A 339 35.03 -16.12 0.72
C SER A 339 34.49 -16.10 -0.73
N THR A 340 34.04 -17.24 -1.25
CA THR A 340 33.45 -17.34 -2.60
C THR A 340 32.08 -18.02 -2.59
N PRO A 341 31.17 -17.67 -3.52
CA PRO A 341 29.88 -18.34 -3.66
C PRO A 341 29.96 -19.87 -3.88
N ALA A 342 31.07 -20.35 -4.46
CA ALA A 342 31.26 -21.75 -4.83
C ALA A 342 31.68 -22.66 -3.65
N ALA A 343 32.21 -22.07 -2.58
CA ALA A 343 32.67 -22.81 -1.40
C ALA A 343 32.19 -22.14 -0.10
N PRO A 344 30.87 -22.06 0.14
CA PRO A 344 30.31 -21.38 1.32
C PRO A 344 30.50 -22.18 2.61
N CYS A 345 30.44 -21.50 3.76
CA CYS A 345 30.37 -22.09 5.10
C CYS A 345 29.00 -22.76 5.33
N ALA A 346 28.94 -23.74 6.23
CA ALA A 346 27.71 -24.42 6.61
C ALA A 346 26.88 -23.57 7.60
N THR A 347 27.55 -22.91 8.55
CA THR A 347 26.89 -22.16 9.64
C THR A 347 27.12 -20.67 9.55
N ILE A 348 26.13 -19.89 10.02
CA ILE A 348 26.23 -18.43 10.08
C ILE A 348 27.29 -18.03 11.12
N GLN A 349 27.38 -18.77 12.23
CA GLN A 349 28.38 -18.56 13.27
C GLN A 349 29.80 -18.65 12.72
N GLN A 350 30.10 -19.62 11.84
CA GLN A 350 31.41 -19.70 11.22
C GLN A 350 31.67 -18.53 10.27
N GLY A 351 30.69 -18.12 9.47
CA GLY A 351 30.79 -16.94 8.62
C GLY A 351 31.10 -15.66 9.42
N VAL A 352 30.42 -15.47 10.55
CA VAL A 352 30.65 -14.35 11.47
C VAL A 352 32.04 -14.44 12.12
N THR A 353 32.46 -15.64 12.52
CA THR A 353 33.80 -15.88 13.08
C THR A 353 34.91 -15.52 12.09
N ASN A 354 34.72 -15.84 10.81
CA ASN A 354 35.69 -15.54 9.75
C ASN A 354 35.86 -14.03 9.51
N CYS A 355 34.85 -13.21 9.79
CA CYS A 355 34.96 -11.75 9.71
C CYS A 355 35.90 -11.14 10.77
N ALA A 356 36.10 -11.83 11.90
CA ALA A 356 36.91 -11.37 13.03
C ALA A 356 36.61 -9.90 13.43
N ALA A 357 37.64 -9.07 13.66
CA ALA A 357 37.51 -7.65 14.02
C ALA A 357 37.41 -6.71 12.80
N THR A 358 37.34 -7.24 11.58
CA THR A 358 37.29 -6.44 10.35
C THR A 358 35.85 -6.12 9.95
N SER A 359 35.64 -4.99 9.25
CA SER A 359 34.32 -4.72 8.66
C SER A 359 34.05 -5.70 7.52
N CYS A 360 32.93 -6.42 7.63
CA CYS A 360 32.70 -7.62 6.86
C CYS A 360 31.20 -7.90 6.73
N HIS A 361 30.81 -8.51 5.62
CA HIS A 361 29.44 -8.96 5.39
C HIS A 361 29.38 -10.47 5.19
N VAL A 362 28.40 -11.11 5.83
CA VAL A 362 28.08 -12.52 5.65
C VAL A 362 26.78 -12.64 4.85
N PHE A 363 26.86 -13.20 3.65
CA PHE A 363 25.71 -13.45 2.79
C PHE A 363 25.21 -14.87 3.01
N VAL A 364 23.92 -15.03 3.24
CA VAL A 364 23.30 -16.30 3.62
C VAL A 364 22.25 -16.70 2.58
N SER A 365 22.40 -17.88 2.00
CA SER A 365 21.47 -18.39 1.01
C SER A 365 20.15 -18.86 1.63
N LYS A 366 19.15 -19.08 0.78
CA LYS A 366 17.87 -19.69 1.16
C LYS A 366 18.12 -21.00 1.90
N GLY A 367 17.42 -21.20 3.02
CA GLY A 367 17.53 -22.40 3.83
C GLY A 367 17.09 -22.16 5.27
N THR A 368 17.06 -23.23 6.06
CA THR A 368 16.78 -23.18 7.50
C THR A 368 18.06 -23.48 8.27
N TYR A 369 18.41 -22.58 9.19
CA TYR A 369 19.63 -22.61 10.00
C TYR A 369 19.23 -22.69 11.47
N THR A 370 19.25 -23.91 12.02
CA THR A 370 19.00 -24.11 13.45
C THR A 370 20.29 -23.92 14.23
N VAL A 371 20.29 -22.98 15.18
CA VAL A 371 21.47 -22.61 15.96
C VAL A 371 21.44 -23.27 17.34
N SER A 372 22.51 -23.99 17.69
CA SER A 372 22.68 -24.58 19.04
C SER A 372 23.37 -23.62 20.01
N THR A 373 24.04 -22.59 19.46
CA THR A 373 24.61 -21.43 20.16
C THR A 373 24.21 -20.17 19.41
N PRO A 374 23.95 -19.04 20.10
CA PRO A 374 23.51 -17.83 19.42
C PRO A 374 24.54 -17.32 18.42
N ILE A 375 24.08 -16.71 17.34
CA ILE A 375 24.93 -15.92 16.45
C ILE A 375 25.27 -14.63 17.20
N VAL A 376 26.54 -14.46 17.58
CA VAL A 376 27.01 -13.32 18.36
C VAL A 376 27.60 -12.24 17.45
N LEU A 377 26.94 -11.10 17.37
CA LEU A 377 27.42 -9.90 16.69
C LEU A 377 28.01 -8.92 17.71
N SER A 378 29.30 -9.07 17.99
CA SER A 378 30.06 -8.17 18.88
C SER A 378 31.04 -7.26 18.13
N GLN A 379 31.20 -7.49 16.83
CA GLN A 379 32.16 -6.82 15.95
C GLN A 379 31.45 -6.15 14.77
N LYS A 380 32.22 -5.70 13.77
CA LYS A 380 31.78 -4.90 12.61
C LYS A 380 31.17 -5.76 11.50
N THR A 381 30.41 -6.79 11.88
CA THR A 381 29.91 -7.83 10.97
C THR A 381 28.43 -7.65 10.68
N SER A 382 28.09 -7.43 9.42
CA SER A 382 26.70 -7.46 8.94
C SER A 382 26.34 -8.86 8.46
N ILE A 383 25.10 -9.30 8.70
CA ILE A 383 24.54 -10.55 8.20
C ILE A 383 23.35 -10.25 7.30
N MET A 384 23.28 -10.91 6.14
CA MET A 384 22.18 -10.70 5.19
C MET A 384 21.70 -12.01 4.56
N GLY A 385 20.43 -12.31 4.75
CA GLY A 385 19.70 -13.41 4.13
C GLY A 385 18.98 -12.98 2.85
N GLY A 386 18.20 -13.90 2.31
CA GLY A 386 17.40 -13.64 1.12
C GLY A 386 18.10 -13.95 -0.20
N TYR A 387 19.19 -14.71 -0.20
CA TYR A 387 19.93 -15.03 -1.43
C TYR A 387 19.46 -16.34 -2.07
N ALA A 388 19.35 -16.37 -3.39
CA ALA A 388 19.17 -17.61 -4.14
C ALA A 388 20.35 -18.58 -3.90
N PRO A 389 20.16 -19.90 -4.05
CA PRO A 389 21.28 -20.82 -4.15
C PRO A 389 22.29 -20.32 -5.21
N GLY A 390 23.57 -20.23 -4.85
CA GLY A 390 24.62 -19.65 -5.71
C GLY A 390 24.75 -18.12 -5.68
N PHE A 391 23.95 -17.41 -4.89
CA PHE A 391 24.09 -15.98 -4.56
C PHE A 391 23.91 -14.97 -5.72
N GLY A 392 23.49 -15.41 -6.91
CA GLY A 392 23.31 -14.52 -8.07
C GLY A 392 22.11 -13.57 -8.00
N LYS A 393 21.15 -13.80 -7.09
CA LYS A 393 19.98 -12.94 -6.86
C LYS A 393 19.70 -12.83 -5.36
N ARG A 394 19.17 -11.68 -4.94
CA ARG A 394 18.67 -11.47 -3.57
C ARG A 394 17.24 -10.94 -3.61
N SER A 395 16.36 -11.61 -2.89
CA SER A 395 14.95 -11.25 -2.68
C SER A 395 14.48 -11.97 -1.41
N PRO A 396 14.42 -11.28 -0.25
CA PRO A 396 14.01 -11.90 1.01
C PRO A 396 12.63 -12.57 0.98
N SER A 397 11.69 -12.05 0.17
CA SER A 397 10.36 -12.64 0.02
C SER A 397 10.36 -13.96 -0.76
N LYS A 398 11.25 -14.11 -1.75
CA LYS A 398 11.34 -15.29 -2.63
C LYS A 398 12.33 -16.35 -2.12
N TYR A 399 13.45 -15.91 -1.58
CA TYR A 399 14.57 -16.77 -1.16
C TYR A 399 14.70 -16.79 0.36
N GLN A 400 13.64 -17.23 1.04
CA GLN A 400 13.54 -17.20 2.49
C GLN A 400 14.72 -17.88 3.21
N THR A 401 15.42 -17.12 4.04
CA THR A 401 16.47 -17.60 4.93
C THR A 401 15.92 -17.60 6.35
N ILE A 402 15.77 -18.77 6.97
CA ILE A 402 15.16 -18.93 8.29
C ILE A 402 16.25 -19.27 9.32
N ILE A 403 16.27 -18.57 10.44
CA ILE A 403 17.13 -18.84 11.60
C ILE A 403 16.24 -19.32 12.75
N ASN A 404 16.47 -20.55 13.21
CA ASN A 404 15.71 -21.15 14.30
C ASN A 404 16.58 -21.28 15.55
N ASP A 405 16.04 -20.90 16.70
CA ASP A 405 16.71 -21.09 17.97
C ASP A 405 16.58 -22.52 18.50
N GLY A 406 17.71 -23.20 18.66
CA GLY A 406 17.84 -24.50 19.30
C GLY A 406 18.74 -24.46 20.54
N THR A 407 18.98 -23.29 21.15
CA THR A 407 19.83 -23.18 22.34
C THR A 407 19.20 -23.88 23.56
N GLY A 408 19.97 -24.77 24.18
CA GLY A 408 19.49 -25.59 25.30
C GLY A 408 19.53 -24.90 26.68
N ALA A 409 20.58 -24.15 26.99
CA ALA A 409 20.85 -23.60 28.32
C ALA A 409 20.66 -22.07 28.37
N CYS A 410 19.41 -21.61 28.29
CA CYS A 410 19.04 -20.19 28.25
C CYS A 410 17.60 -19.98 28.78
N GLY A 411 17.11 -18.73 28.79
CA GLY A 411 15.68 -18.44 28.94
C GLY A 411 15.12 -18.58 30.36
N LEU A 412 15.99 -18.58 31.36
CA LEU A 412 15.63 -18.65 32.78
C LEU A 412 15.40 -17.26 33.40
N ALA A 413 15.93 -16.20 32.80
CA ALA A 413 15.81 -14.83 33.30
C ALA A 413 15.69 -13.82 32.16
N TYR A 414 15.12 -12.66 32.49
CA TYR A 414 14.94 -11.54 31.56
C TYR A 414 16.24 -11.02 30.95
N ALA A 415 17.35 -11.06 31.69
CA ALA A 415 18.67 -10.63 31.23
C ALA A 415 19.40 -11.68 30.36
N THR A 416 18.89 -12.92 30.31
CA THR A 416 19.48 -14.04 29.57
C THR A 416 18.39 -14.83 28.83
N PRO A 417 17.63 -14.17 27.94
CA PRO A 417 16.61 -14.86 27.16
C PRO A 417 17.24 -15.89 26.22
N CYS A 418 16.50 -16.93 25.86
CA CYS A 418 16.87 -17.75 24.71
C CYS A 418 16.72 -16.93 23.43
N THR A 419 17.76 -16.91 22.61
CA THR A 419 17.78 -16.13 21.37
C THR A 419 18.69 -16.78 20.34
N PRO A 420 18.29 -16.80 19.06
CA PRO A 420 19.16 -17.22 17.99
C PRO A 420 20.23 -16.16 17.64
N ILE A 421 20.00 -14.88 17.97
CA ILE A 421 20.92 -13.77 17.65
C ILE A 421 21.13 -12.89 18.89
N THR A 422 22.40 -12.65 19.22
CA THR A 422 22.79 -11.72 20.28
C THR A 422 23.67 -10.62 19.71
N VAL A 423 23.38 -9.37 20.06
CA VAL A 423 24.11 -8.19 19.61
C VAL A 423 24.66 -7.43 20.82
N SER A 424 25.98 -7.22 20.83
CA SER A 424 26.70 -6.52 21.90
C SER A 424 27.86 -5.72 21.30
N LEU A 425 27.53 -4.67 20.56
CA LEU A 425 28.51 -3.85 19.84
C LEU A 425 29.14 -2.79 20.76
N GLY A 426 30.45 -2.62 20.63
CA GLY A 426 31.14 -1.42 21.13
C GLY A 426 30.88 -0.20 20.25
N ALA A 427 31.59 0.90 20.56
CA ALA A 427 31.54 2.12 19.74
C ALA A 427 32.03 1.84 18.31
N LEU A 428 31.25 2.26 17.31
CA LEU A 428 31.59 2.19 15.89
C LEU A 428 31.90 3.59 15.36
N THR A 429 32.71 3.69 14.32
CA THR A 429 32.90 4.96 13.60
C THR A 429 31.68 5.30 12.75
N ALA A 430 31.53 6.56 12.32
CA ALA A 430 30.33 7.02 11.59
C ALA A 430 30.06 6.26 10.26
N ASN A 431 31.09 5.68 9.65
CA ASN A 431 30.98 4.90 8.41
C ASN A 431 30.77 3.40 8.66
N GLU A 432 30.84 2.96 9.91
CA GLU A 432 30.66 1.56 10.29
C GLU A 432 29.19 1.32 10.65
N VAL A 433 28.57 0.46 9.87
CA VAL A 433 27.17 0.07 10.02
C VAL A 433 27.09 -1.43 10.10
N VAL A 434 26.41 -1.93 11.14
CA VAL A 434 26.09 -3.35 11.30
C VAL A 434 24.64 -3.55 10.89
N LYS A 435 24.39 -4.47 9.96
CA LYS A 435 23.05 -4.78 9.44
C LYS A 435 22.65 -6.22 9.75
N ILE A 436 21.41 -6.42 10.16
CA ILE A 436 20.72 -7.72 10.20
C ILE A 436 19.54 -7.63 9.26
N SER A 437 19.57 -8.35 8.13
CA SER A 437 18.53 -8.19 7.11
C SER A 437 18.16 -9.43 6.32
N GLY A 438 16.88 -9.57 5.98
CA GLY A 438 16.39 -10.57 5.03
C GLY A 438 16.20 -11.95 5.64
N PHE A 439 15.92 -12.03 6.94
CA PHE A 439 15.75 -13.29 7.66
C PHE A 439 14.32 -13.47 8.19
N GLY A 440 13.85 -14.72 8.19
CA GLY A 440 12.85 -15.19 9.14
C GLY A 440 13.58 -15.63 10.42
N ILE A 441 13.34 -14.98 11.56
CA ILE A 441 14.03 -15.26 12.82
C ILE A 441 13.01 -15.78 13.82
N ILE A 442 13.21 -17.01 14.28
CA ILE A 442 12.25 -17.71 15.14
C ILE A 442 12.93 -18.03 16.47
N GLY A 443 12.44 -17.39 17.53
CA GLY A 443 12.84 -17.67 18.91
C GLY A 443 12.42 -19.07 19.37
N SER A 444 12.95 -19.51 20.51
CA SER A 444 12.78 -20.88 20.99
C SER A 444 11.31 -21.32 21.14
N SER A 445 11.04 -22.56 20.75
CA SER A 445 9.76 -23.24 20.99
C SER A 445 9.84 -24.27 22.13
N ASP A 446 10.93 -24.29 22.91
CA ASP A 446 11.11 -25.24 24.01
C ASP A 446 10.23 -24.84 25.21
N PRO A 447 9.32 -25.72 25.67
CA PRO A 447 8.39 -25.43 26.76
C PRO A 447 9.00 -25.22 28.13
N THR A 448 10.30 -25.42 28.28
CA THR A 448 11.01 -25.12 29.52
C THR A 448 11.45 -23.65 29.60
N LYS A 449 11.36 -22.88 28.52
CA LYS A 449 11.90 -21.52 28.43
C LYS A 449 10.83 -20.49 28.77
N ALA A 450 11.10 -19.66 29.78
CA ALA A 450 10.20 -18.59 30.21
C ALA A 450 10.51 -17.25 29.53
N TYR A 451 11.77 -17.05 29.14
CA TYR A 451 12.23 -15.83 28.46
C TYR A 451 12.81 -16.18 27.11
N THR A 452 12.18 -15.71 26.04
CA THR A 452 12.62 -15.95 24.67
C THR A 452 12.57 -14.66 23.88
N THR A 453 13.54 -14.51 22.98
CA THR A 453 13.52 -13.41 22.01
C THR A 453 14.08 -13.84 20.67
N GLY A 454 13.62 -13.22 19.59
CA GLY A 454 14.20 -13.44 18.27
C GLY A 454 15.56 -12.75 18.12
N ILE A 455 15.67 -11.51 18.62
CA ILE A 455 16.94 -10.76 18.63
C ILE A 455 17.12 -10.13 20.01
N PHE A 456 18.24 -10.44 20.66
CA PHE A 456 18.63 -9.81 21.91
C PHE A 456 19.75 -8.80 21.69
N ILE A 457 19.48 -7.53 21.98
CA ILE A 457 20.46 -6.44 21.90
C ILE A 457 20.77 -6.01 23.33
N ASN A 458 22.01 -6.23 23.76
CA ASN A 458 22.40 -6.02 25.16
C ASN A 458 23.70 -5.24 25.26
N GLY A 459 23.61 -4.04 25.86
CA GLY A 459 24.75 -3.15 26.05
C GLY A 459 25.37 -2.64 24.74
N SER A 460 24.60 -2.61 23.65
CA SER A 460 25.12 -2.22 22.33
C SER A 460 25.17 -0.71 22.19
N ILE A 461 26.35 -0.15 21.93
CA ILE A 461 26.59 1.31 21.87
C ILE A 461 27.32 1.75 20.59
N PRO A 462 26.79 1.48 19.39
CA PRO A 462 27.49 1.70 18.12
C PRO A 462 27.77 3.17 17.77
N SER A 463 27.27 4.16 18.53
CA SER A 463 27.44 5.58 18.23
C SER A 463 28.92 6.01 18.05
N PRO A 464 29.26 6.85 17.04
CA PRO A 464 28.36 7.48 16.06
C PRO A 464 27.91 6.58 14.88
N GLY A 465 28.46 5.37 14.72
CA GLY A 465 27.95 4.38 13.77
C GLY A 465 26.59 3.80 14.18
N LEU A 466 26.05 2.85 13.41
CA LEU A 466 24.65 2.43 13.54
C LEU A 466 24.47 0.91 13.52
N LEU A 467 23.44 0.44 14.23
CA LEU A 467 22.89 -0.90 14.09
C LEU A 467 21.54 -0.82 13.36
N TYR A 468 21.43 -1.50 12.22
CA TYR A 468 20.18 -1.63 11.47
C TYR A 468 19.61 -3.04 11.57
N ILE A 469 18.33 -3.11 11.91
CA ILE A 469 17.51 -4.31 11.78
C ILE A 469 16.47 -4.00 10.71
N PHE A 470 16.57 -4.67 9.56
CA PHE A 470 15.83 -4.28 8.36
C PHE A 470 15.31 -5.46 7.53
N GLN A 471 14.04 -5.45 7.10
CA GLN A 471 13.44 -6.50 6.26
C GLN A 471 13.52 -7.91 6.86
N ASN A 472 13.20 -8.04 8.14
CA ASN A 472 13.10 -9.34 8.81
C ASN A 472 11.66 -9.66 9.20
N THR A 473 11.33 -10.94 9.24
CA THR A 473 10.16 -11.45 9.96
C THR A 473 10.66 -12.08 11.25
N ILE A 474 10.28 -11.54 12.40
CA ILE A 474 10.83 -11.93 13.71
C ILE A 474 9.70 -12.43 14.60
N VAL A 475 9.87 -13.60 15.21
CA VAL A 475 8.89 -14.22 16.10
C VAL A 475 9.56 -14.55 17.42
N GLY A 476 8.97 -14.11 18.54
CA GLY A 476 9.58 -14.29 19.86
C GLY A 476 9.62 -15.72 20.38
N GLY A 477 8.93 -16.66 19.74
CA GLY A 477 8.88 -18.08 20.12
C GLY A 477 7.54 -18.52 20.72
N GLN A 478 7.35 -19.82 20.87
CA GLN A 478 6.10 -20.41 21.39
C GLN A 478 6.39 -21.54 22.39
N PRO A 479 7.02 -21.24 23.53
CA PRO A 479 7.39 -22.28 24.49
C PRO A 479 6.16 -22.95 25.11
N GLY A 480 5.03 -22.25 25.31
CA GLY A 480 3.88 -22.86 26.00
C GLY A 480 4.04 -22.97 27.53
N SER A 481 5.09 -22.39 28.11
CA SER A 481 5.23 -22.15 29.55
C SER A 481 4.55 -20.85 29.95
N ALA A 482 3.70 -20.90 30.99
CA ALA A 482 2.90 -19.75 31.47
C ALA A 482 3.70 -18.65 32.21
N GLY A 483 5.04 -18.69 32.22
CA GLY A 483 5.91 -17.75 32.93
C GLY A 483 6.80 -16.92 32.00
N GLY A 484 7.15 -15.70 32.42
CA GLY A 484 8.17 -14.85 31.77
C GLY A 484 7.67 -13.99 30.60
N LEU A 485 8.62 -13.49 29.80
CA LEU A 485 8.38 -12.55 28.70
C LEU A 485 8.89 -13.14 27.38
N LEU A 486 7.99 -13.21 26.39
CA LEU A 486 8.34 -13.59 25.03
C LEU A 486 8.37 -12.33 24.17
N SER A 487 9.43 -12.11 23.41
CA SER A 487 9.54 -10.89 22.60
C SER A 487 10.11 -11.10 21.21
N GLY A 488 9.70 -10.32 20.21
CA GLY A 488 10.34 -10.38 18.90
C GLY A 488 11.76 -9.82 18.98
N ILE A 489 11.88 -8.58 19.44
CA ILE A 489 13.16 -7.91 19.69
C ILE A 489 13.19 -7.44 21.15
N GLN A 490 14.31 -7.68 21.83
CA GLN A 490 14.56 -7.14 23.17
C GLN A 490 15.84 -6.31 23.18
N MET A 491 15.68 -5.01 23.44
CA MET A 491 16.78 -4.05 23.56
C MET A 491 16.98 -3.67 25.02
N VAL A 492 18.18 -3.87 25.55
CA VAL A 492 18.53 -3.58 26.94
C VAL A 492 19.79 -2.74 26.98
N ASN A 493 19.73 -1.57 27.63
CA ASN A 493 20.85 -0.64 27.79
C ASN A 493 21.59 -0.36 26.46
N SER A 494 20.86 -0.22 25.36
CA SER A 494 21.41 -0.13 24.01
C SER A 494 21.07 1.20 23.34
N ASN A 495 21.93 1.71 22.46
CA ASN A 495 21.76 3.01 21.81
C ASN A 495 21.96 2.91 20.30
N ASN A 496 21.55 3.96 19.56
CA ASN A 496 21.78 4.15 18.13
C ASN A 496 21.39 2.93 17.26
N THR A 497 20.25 2.32 17.62
CA THR A 497 19.65 1.21 16.89
C THR A 497 18.48 1.72 16.05
N ILE A 498 18.44 1.34 14.78
CA ILE A 498 17.35 1.63 13.84
C ILE A 498 16.66 0.31 13.49
N VAL A 499 15.36 0.25 13.74
CA VAL A 499 14.50 -0.89 13.43
C VAL A 499 13.50 -0.44 12.38
N GLU A 500 13.61 -0.97 11.16
CA GLU A 500 12.79 -0.53 10.03
C GLU A 500 12.35 -1.63 9.09
N TYR A 501 11.15 -1.52 8.53
CA TYR A 501 10.60 -2.48 7.55
C TYR A 501 10.61 -3.94 8.04
N ASN A 502 10.44 -4.18 9.34
CA ASN A 502 10.32 -5.52 9.90
C ASN A 502 8.86 -5.86 10.22
N THR A 503 8.55 -7.14 10.12
CA THR A 503 7.35 -7.72 10.70
C THR A 503 7.74 -8.43 12.00
N ILE A 504 7.31 -7.90 13.14
CA ILE A 504 7.77 -8.31 14.46
C ILE A 504 6.58 -8.83 15.26
N TYR A 505 6.67 -10.09 15.66
CA TYR A 505 5.72 -10.74 16.54
C TYR A 505 6.39 -11.03 17.88
N GLY A 506 5.66 -10.81 18.95
CA GLY A 506 5.96 -11.42 20.24
C GLY A 506 5.87 -12.95 20.16
N GLY A 507 5.69 -13.60 21.30
CA GLY A 507 5.47 -15.03 21.36
C GLY A 507 4.05 -15.43 21.73
N SER A 508 3.81 -16.73 21.88
CA SER A 508 2.60 -17.23 22.56
C SER A 508 2.94 -18.14 23.73
N GLY A 509 2.06 -18.12 24.73
CA GLY A 509 2.11 -19.04 25.87
C GLY A 509 2.74 -18.44 27.12
N GLY A 510 3.54 -17.38 26.99
CA GLY A 510 4.18 -16.68 28.12
C GLY A 510 3.20 -15.85 28.95
N ALA A 511 3.64 -15.44 30.15
CA ALA A 511 2.89 -14.52 31.01
C ALA A 511 2.74 -13.15 30.33
N SER A 512 3.84 -12.65 29.78
CA SER A 512 3.88 -11.42 29.00
C SER A 512 4.35 -11.71 27.57
N SER A 513 3.84 -10.96 26.61
CA SER A 513 4.33 -11.00 25.23
C SER A 513 4.46 -9.60 24.64
N ALA A 514 5.57 -9.33 23.96
CA ALA A 514 5.85 -8.02 23.37
C ALA A 514 6.42 -8.16 21.96
N GLY A 515 5.92 -7.40 20.99
CA GLY A 515 6.58 -7.35 19.67
C GLY A 515 8.02 -6.82 19.82
N LEU A 516 8.15 -5.63 20.41
CA LEU A 516 9.43 -5.00 20.69
C LEU A 516 9.50 -4.53 22.15
N VAL A 517 10.62 -4.82 22.82
CA VAL A 517 10.94 -4.32 24.15
C VAL A 517 12.10 -3.34 24.06
N ALA A 518 11.91 -2.12 24.55
CA ALA A 518 12.93 -1.09 24.65
C ALA A 518 13.16 -0.75 26.14
N ASP A 519 14.20 -1.34 26.72
CA ASP A 519 14.57 -1.19 28.13
C ASP A 519 15.83 -0.33 28.28
N ALA A 520 15.68 0.85 28.89
CA ALA A 520 16.75 1.84 29.05
C ALA A 520 17.54 2.07 27.74
N SER A 521 16.84 2.09 26.61
CA SER A 521 17.43 2.04 25.27
C SER A 521 17.00 3.23 24.40
N SER A 522 17.84 3.55 23.42
CA SER A 522 17.68 4.67 22.49
C SER A 522 17.73 4.16 21.04
N GLY A 523 16.93 4.76 20.17
CA GLY A 523 16.85 4.35 18.77
C GLY A 523 15.66 4.94 18.03
N ILE A 524 15.49 4.45 16.80
CA ILE A 524 14.37 4.79 15.92
C ILE A 524 13.67 3.50 15.52
N VAL A 525 12.36 3.42 15.76
CA VAL A 525 11.49 2.32 15.34
C VAL A 525 10.53 2.89 14.31
N THR A 526 10.71 2.55 13.03
CA THR A 526 9.95 3.17 11.93
C THR A 526 9.52 2.21 10.84
N TRP A 527 8.33 2.39 10.28
CA TRP A 527 7.81 1.57 9.17
C TRP A 527 7.77 0.06 9.44
N ASN A 528 7.48 -0.36 10.67
CA ASN A 528 7.35 -1.77 11.05
C ASN A 528 5.88 -2.17 11.23
N GLN A 529 5.61 -3.46 11.07
CA GLN A 529 4.40 -4.12 11.58
C GLN A 529 4.76 -4.82 12.89
N ILE A 530 4.23 -4.37 14.02
CA ILE A 530 4.65 -4.86 15.35
C ILE A 530 3.44 -5.38 16.12
N SER A 531 3.45 -6.64 16.58
CA SER A 531 2.33 -7.25 17.27
C SER A 531 2.76 -8.03 18.51
N GLY A 532 2.03 -7.88 19.62
CA GLY A 532 2.29 -8.61 20.86
C GLY A 532 1.95 -10.10 20.80
N TYR A 533 1.08 -10.53 19.88
CA TYR A 533 0.57 -11.91 19.81
C TYR A 533 -0.22 -12.30 21.09
N ASN A 534 -0.10 -13.53 21.60
CA ASN A 534 -0.94 -14.05 22.69
C ASN A 534 -0.19 -14.11 24.03
N SER A 535 -0.87 -13.81 25.14
CA SER A 535 -0.33 -14.00 26.49
C SER A 535 -1.30 -14.76 27.39
N VAL A 536 -0.79 -15.41 28.44
CA VAL A 536 -1.57 -16.20 29.40
C VAL A 536 -1.66 -15.49 30.74
N GLY A 537 -2.78 -15.67 31.45
CA GLY A 537 -3.05 -15.07 32.76
C GLY A 537 -3.76 -13.72 32.68
N ALA A 538 -4.10 -13.17 33.86
CA ALA A 538 -4.92 -11.96 33.98
C ALA A 538 -4.36 -10.91 34.94
N VAL A 539 -3.32 -11.23 35.72
CA VAL A 539 -2.80 -10.33 36.76
C VAL A 539 -2.00 -9.21 36.11
N PHE A 540 -2.52 -7.99 36.13
CA PHE A 540 -1.81 -6.82 35.63
C PHE A 540 -0.91 -6.20 36.72
N PRO A 541 0.33 -5.75 36.43
CA PRO A 541 1.01 -5.68 35.12
C PRO A 541 1.89 -6.90 34.80
N THR A 542 1.68 -8.07 35.42
CA THR A 542 2.49 -9.27 35.18
C THR A 542 2.09 -10.03 33.91
N ASN A 543 0.80 -9.98 33.55
CA ASN A 543 0.23 -10.68 32.41
C ASN A 543 -0.31 -9.67 31.40
N TYR A 544 0.31 -9.60 30.22
CA TYR A 544 -0.16 -8.74 29.14
C TYR A 544 0.40 -9.14 27.78
N SER A 545 -0.28 -8.72 26.72
CA SER A 545 0.28 -8.68 25.37
C SER A 545 0.40 -7.24 24.92
N THR A 546 1.54 -6.84 24.35
CA THR A 546 1.75 -5.48 23.85
C THR A 546 2.50 -5.45 22.52
N GLY A 547 2.18 -4.49 21.65
CA GLY A 547 2.99 -4.28 20.46
C GLY A 547 4.39 -3.82 20.84
N ILE A 548 4.47 -2.72 21.59
CA ILE A 548 5.74 -2.17 22.08
C ILE A 548 5.70 -2.04 23.60
N ASP A 549 6.76 -2.47 24.27
CA ASP A 549 6.97 -2.33 25.71
C ASP A 549 8.20 -1.46 25.98
N ILE A 550 8.01 -0.34 26.67
CA ILE A 550 9.05 0.64 26.97
C ILE A 550 9.29 0.62 28.47
N ARG A 551 10.53 0.34 28.88
CA ARG A 551 10.88 0.16 30.30
C ARG A 551 12.09 0.98 30.68
N ASN A 552 12.11 1.43 31.94
CA ASN A 552 13.27 2.05 32.60
C ASN A 552 13.96 3.16 31.79
N MET A 553 13.25 3.82 30.86
CA MET A 553 13.83 4.94 30.13
C MET A 553 14.11 6.07 31.09
N THR A 554 15.26 6.71 30.87
CA THR A 554 15.68 7.90 31.59
C THR A 554 15.89 9.09 30.67
N ALA A 555 16.18 10.26 31.24
CA ALA A 555 16.56 11.45 30.49
C ALA A 555 17.83 11.27 29.62
N ALA A 556 18.60 10.20 29.81
CA ALA A 556 19.75 9.86 28.95
C ALA A 556 19.34 9.08 27.68
N ASN A 557 18.10 8.57 27.61
CA ASN A 557 17.62 7.76 26.52
C ASN A 557 16.73 8.55 25.57
N THR A 558 16.85 8.31 24.26
CA THR A 558 16.01 8.93 23.23
C THR A 558 15.45 7.87 22.30
N LEU A 559 14.14 7.71 22.27
CA LEU A 559 13.42 6.74 21.44
C LEU A 559 12.37 7.44 20.58
N VAL A 560 12.37 7.15 19.29
CA VAL A 560 11.35 7.62 18.34
C VAL A 560 10.59 6.43 17.78
N ILE A 561 9.26 6.46 17.87
CA ILE A 561 8.35 5.46 17.30
C ILE A 561 7.52 6.16 16.25
N ASN A 562 7.81 5.89 14.97
CA ASN A 562 7.24 6.64 13.86
C ASN A 562 6.64 5.76 12.75
N SER A 563 5.46 6.09 12.25
CA SER A 563 4.91 5.45 11.04
C SER A 563 4.88 3.91 11.08
N ASN A 564 4.61 3.33 12.24
CA ASN A 564 4.43 1.88 12.42
C ASN A 564 2.94 1.52 12.48
N THR A 565 2.62 0.27 12.10
CA THR A 565 1.35 -0.36 12.48
C THR A 565 1.58 -1.23 13.70
N ILE A 566 0.78 -1.01 14.75
CA ILE A 566 0.94 -1.65 16.05
C ILE A 566 -0.31 -2.48 16.35
N ASN A 567 -0.08 -3.76 16.65
CA ASN A 567 -1.03 -4.85 16.71
C ASN A 567 -1.91 -5.06 15.44
N PRO A 568 -1.36 -4.96 14.21
CA PRO A 568 -2.13 -5.28 13.01
C PRO A 568 -2.64 -6.72 12.99
N LEU A 569 -1.93 -7.67 13.61
CA LEU A 569 -2.35 -9.07 13.63
C LEU A 569 -3.62 -9.27 14.46
N ALA A 570 -3.68 -8.70 15.67
CA ALA A 570 -4.88 -8.78 16.50
C ALA A 570 -6.07 -8.06 15.87
N TYR A 571 -5.83 -7.07 15.01
CA TYR A 571 -6.90 -6.37 14.29
C TYR A 571 -7.55 -7.26 13.22
N ILE A 572 -6.77 -8.05 12.49
CA ILE A 572 -7.28 -8.94 11.42
C ILE A 572 -7.66 -10.34 11.91
N ASP A 573 -7.09 -10.79 13.03
CA ASP A 573 -7.31 -12.11 13.60
C ASP A 573 -7.83 -12.00 15.04
N PRO A 574 -9.15 -12.19 15.26
CA PRO A 574 -9.76 -12.17 16.58
C PRO A 574 -9.25 -13.25 17.55
N SER A 575 -8.61 -14.31 17.05
CA SER A 575 -8.05 -15.37 17.90
C SER A 575 -6.83 -14.89 18.70
N VAL A 576 -6.13 -13.87 18.20
CA VAL A 576 -5.01 -13.24 18.89
C VAL A 576 -5.55 -12.35 20.00
N SER A 577 -5.44 -12.83 21.24
CA SER A 577 -6.07 -12.23 22.41
C SER A 577 -5.23 -12.38 23.68
N ALA A 578 -5.56 -11.58 24.68
CA ALA A 578 -4.95 -11.60 26.00
C ALA A 578 -5.94 -11.06 27.03
N SER A 579 -5.72 -11.29 28.33
CA SER A 579 -6.56 -10.63 29.33
C SER A 579 -6.33 -9.12 29.34
N ASN A 580 -5.06 -8.70 29.41
CA ASN A 580 -4.65 -7.29 29.29
C ASN A 580 -3.89 -7.14 27.96
N PHE A 581 -4.43 -6.38 27.01
CA PHE A 581 -3.81 -6.20 25.69
C PHE A 581 -3.55 -4.70 25.43
N LEU A 582 -2.33 -4.33 25.07
CA LEU A 582 -1.94 -2.94 24.86
C LEU A 582 -1.33 -2.72 23.47
N GLY A 583 -1.50 -1.53 22.91
CA GLY A 583 -0.73 -1.10 21.74
C GLY A 583 0.72 -0.80 22.13
N ILE A 584 0.88 0.24 22.94
CA ILE A 584 2.15 0.66 23.52
C ILE A 584 2.02 0.71 25.05
N PHE A 585 2.92 0.02 25.75
CA PHE A 585 2.99 0.01 27.20
C PHE A 585 4.26 0.70 27.68
N ILE A 586 4.12 1.73 28.52
CA ILE A 586 5.23 2.54 29.02
C ILE A 586 5.35 2.41 30.53
N GLN A 587 6.50 1.93 30.98
CA GLN A 587 6.88 1.64 32.36
C GLN A 587 8.25 2.28 32.68
N ALA A 588 8.40 3.56 32.35
CA ALA A 588 9.64 4.31 32.54
C ALA A 588 9.60 5.15 33.83
N SER A 589 10.71 5.77 34.24
CA SER A 589 10.77 6.58 35.47
C SER A 589 10.81 8.09 35.18
N ASN A 590 11.48 8.53 34.11
CA ASN A 590 11.59 9.94 33.72
C ASN A 590 11.66 10.11 32.19
N THR A 591 10.55 10.52 31.56
CA THR A 591 10.46 10.79 30.12
C THR A 591 10.10 12.26 29.83
N SER A 592 10.68 12.80 28.75
CA SER A 592 10.44 14.17 28.25
C SER A 592 9.83 14.13 26.84
N THR A 593 9.25 15.24 26.37
CA THR A 593 8.75 15.36 24.98
C THR A 593 9.82 15.23 23.90
N ASN A 594 11.10 15.31 24.26
CA ASN A 594 12.22 15.21 23.33
C ASN A 594 12.89 13.83 23.39
N ASN A 595 12.69 13.10 24.48
CA ASN A 595 13.31 11.80 24.73
C ASN A 595 12.41 10.63 24.31
N LEU A 596 11.09 10.80 24.28
CA LEU A 596 10.17 9.81 23.74
C LEU A 596 9.15 10.48 22.83
N SER A 597 9.19 10.16 21.54
CA SER A 597 8.27 10.70 20.54
C SER A 597 7.48 9.57 19.85
N ILE A 598 6.16 9.65 19.87
CA ILE A 598 5.26 8.69 19.22
C ILE A 598 4.47 9.43 18.13
N LEU A 599 4.79 9.14 16.87
CA LEU A 599 4.46 9.99 15.72
C LEU A 599 3.86 9.17 14.57
N GLY A 600 2.72 9.57 14.02
CA GLY A 600 2.25 9.01 12.75
C GLY A 600 1.96 7.50 12.78
N ASN A 601 1.70 6.87 13.93
CA ASN A 601 1.46 5.42 14.01
C ASN A 601 -0.03 5.07 13.94
N SER A 602 -0.34 3.86 13.47
CA SER A 602 -1.67 3.25 13.64
C SER A 602 -1.60 2.22 14.75
N ILE A 603 -2.31 2.47 15.86
CA ILE A 603 -2.12 1.77 17.13
C ILE A 603 -3.43 1.13 17.57
N TYR A 604 -3.47 -0.20 17.57
CA TYR A 604 -4.60 -0.97 18.09
C TYR A 604 -4.30 -1.54 19.48
N ALA A 605 -5.23 -1.37 20.41
CA ALA A 605 -5.13 -1.93 21.76
C ALA A 605 -5.07 -3.48 21.79
N GLY A 606 -5.53 -4.15 20.72
CA GLY A 606 -5.65 -5.61 20.67
C GLY A 606 -6.95 -6.12 21.27
N ASN A 607 -7.15 -7.44 21.23
CA ASN A 607 -8.39 -8.11 21.67
C ASN A 607 -8.29 -8.49 23.15
N GLY A 608 -8.27 -7.48 24.02
CA GLY A 608 -8.22 -7.63 25.47
C GLY A 608 -9.60 -7.84 26.11
N THR A 609 -9.67 -8.58 27.23
CA THR A 609 -10.93 -8.73 28.01
C THR A 609 -11.02 -7.81 29.23
N SER A 610 -9.88 -7.29 29.70
CA SER A 610 -9.76 -6.39 30.86
C SER A 610 -9.76 -4.92 30.45
N THR A 611 -10.29 -4.05 31.30
CA THR A 611 -10.27 -2.58 31.13
C THR A 611 -8.86 -1.98 31.14
N ASN A 612 -7.84 -2.75 31.54
CA ASN A 612 -6.43 -2.36 31.39
C ASN A 612 -5.95 -2.39 29.93
N SER A 613 -6.80 -2.82 28.99
CA SER A 613 -6.47 -2.87 27.58
C SER A 613 -6.62 -1.49 26.96
N ASN A 614 -5.50 -0.92 26.49
CA ASN A 614 -5.40 0.47 26.05
C ASN A 614 -4.58 0.57 24.76
N ALA A 615 -4.90 1.55 23.89
CA ALA A 615 -4.04 1.80 22.73
C ALA A 615 -2.65 2.26 23.19
N ILE A 616 -2.60 3.18 24.15
CA ILE A 616 -1.36 3.59 24.83
C ILE A 616 -1.60 3.67 26.33
N ARG A 617 -0.67 3.12 27.12
CA ARG A 617 -0.70 3.21 28.58
C ARG A 617 0.62 3.70 29.15
N TYR A 618 0.57 4.80 29.87
CA TYR A 618 1.66 5.32 30.71
C TYR A 618 1.45 4.86 32.15
N ASN A 619 2.33 3.99 32.64
CA ASN A 619 2.28 3.42 33.98
C ASN A 619 3.43 3.92 34.85
N MET A 620 3.53 5.25 34.99
CA MET A 620 4.65 5.92 35.66
C MET A 620 4.26 7.24 36.34
N VAL A 621 5.18 7.79 37.14
CA VAL A 621 4.94 8.87 38.12
C VAL A 621 5.10 10.32 37.60
N SER A 622 5.87 10.55 36.53
CA SER A 622 6.04 11.88 35.91
C SER A 622 6.50 11.72 34.47
N SER A 623 5.75 12.27 33.51
CA SER A 623 6.14 12.26 32.09
C SER A 623 5.60 13.48 31.36
N GLN A 624 6.45 14.05 30.50
CA GLN A 624 5.97 14.88 29.40
C GLN A 624 5.72 13.97 28.21
N VAL A 625 4.51 14.04 27.66
CA VAL A 625 4.07 13.21 26.54
C VAL A 625 4.28 13.95 25.24
N ARG A 626 4.83 13.28 24.23
CA ARG A 626 4.77 13.74 22.84
C ARG A 626 4.11 12.69 21.96
N LEU A 627 2.88 12.98 21.56
CA LEU A 627 2.01 12.11 20.79
C LEU A 627 1.42 12.91 19.63
N LEU A 628 1.92 12.69 18.41
CA LEU A 628 1.49 13.46 17.22
C LEU A 628 0.99 12.56 16.10
N ASN A 629 -0.12 12.93 15.45
CA ASN A 629 -0.58 12.32 14.20
C ASN A 629 -0.89 10.82 14.26
N ASN A 630 -1.26 10.26 15.41
CA ASN A 630 -1.52 8.82 15.55
C ASN A 630 -3.00 8.47 15.43
N GLN A 631 -3.31 7.28 14.91
CA GLN A 631 -4.62 6.63 15.01
C GLN A 631 -4.61 5.72 16.25
N LEU A 632 -5.40 6.03 17.27
CA LEU A 632 -5.54 5.21 18.47
C LEU A 632 -6.88 4.48 18.41
N LEU A 633 -6.82 3.15 18.43
CA LEU A 633 -7.95 2.27 18.16
C LEU A 633 -8.16 1.28 19.31
N THR A 634 -9.42 1.07 19.69
CA THR A 634 -9.82 0.01 20.62
C THR A 634 -10.92 -0.87 20.02
N PRO A 635 -11.03 -2.16 20.41
CA PRO A 635 -12.00 -3.10 19.84
C PRO A 635 -13.47 -2.70 20.05
N SER A 636 -13.77 -2.05 21.18
CA SER A 636 -15.13 -1.67 21.53
C SER A 636 -15.15 -0.44 22.45
N PRO A 637 -16.29 0.28 22.53
CA PRO A 637 -16.40 1.49 23.33
C PRO A 637 -16.09 1.31 24.82
N GLY A 638 -16.09 0.08 25.37
CA GLY A 638 -15.82 -0.18 26.78
C GLY A 638 -14.38 0.12 27.24
N PHE A 639 -13.46 0.40 26.31
CA PHE A 639 -12.04 0.61 26.61
C PHE A 639 -11.64 2.09 26.64
N THR A 640 -10.45 2.34 27.17
CA THR A 640 -9.79 3.65 27.15
C THR A 640 -8.70 3.66 26.10
N CYS A 641 -8.66 4.68 25.24
CA CYS A 641 -7.62 4.80 24.22
C CYS A 641 -6.26 5.17 24.84
N LEU A 642 -6.17 6.32 25.52
CA LEU A 642 -4.96 6.79 26.19
C LEU A 642 -5.12 6.73 27.71
N TYR A 643 -4.31 5.92 28.39
CA TYR A 643 -4.32 5.82 29.84
C TYR A 643 -3.05 6.40 30.44
N HIS A 644 -3.20 7.19 31.50
CA HIS A 644 -2.12 7.76 32.28
C HIS A 644 -2.30 7.45 33.77
N ALA A 645 -1.33 6.78 34.38
CA ALA A 645 -1.35 6.39 35.79
C ALA A 645 -1.04 7.54 36.77
N SER A 646 -0.70 8.72 36.25
CA SER A 646 -0.46 9.94 36.99
C SER A 646 -0.83 11.16 36.14
N THR A 647 -0.87 12.34 36.77
CA THR A 647 -1.14 13.61 36.09
C THR A 647 -0.12 13.90 35.00
N VAL A 648 -0.59 14.26 33.82
CA VAL A 648 0.27 14.61 32.67
C VAL A 648 0.95 15.97 32.92
N ASN A 649 2.22 16.10 32.55
CA ASN A 649 2.93 17.37 32.67
C ASN A 649 2.39 18.42 31.67
N ALA A 650 2.22 19.68 32.10
CA ALA A 650 1.69 20.76 31.27
C ALA A 650 2.52 21.07 30.01
N ALA A 651 3.79 20.66 29.93
CA ALA A 651 4.62 20.81 28.73
C ALA A 651 4.41 19.69 27.68
N SER A 652 3.45 18.79 27.90
CA SER A 652 3.13 17.72 26.96
C SER A 652 2.52 18.25 25.65
N SER A 653 2.78 17.56 24.55
CA SER A 653 2.23 17.82 23.22
C SER A 653 1.43 16.61 22.74
N ILE A 654 0.10 16.72 22.77
CA ILE A 654 -0.84 15.69 22.32
C ILE A 654 -1.74 16.31 21.25
N GLN A 655 -1.37 16.16 19.99
CA GLN A 655 -1.98 16.91 18.89
C GLN A 655 -2.08 16.07 17.61
N GLY A 656 -3.07 16.34 16.76
CA GLY A 656 -3.22 15.64 15.48
C GLY A 656 -3.63 14.17 15.60
N ASN A 657 -4.02 13.68 16.78
CA ASN A 657 -4.36 12.27 16.98
C ASN A 657 -5.84 12.02 16.81
N ASN A 658 -6.21 10.86 16.27
CA ASN A 658 -7.58 10.40 16.21
C ASN A 658 -7.80 9.27 17.21
N PHE A 659 -8.84 9.39 18.04
CA PHE A 659 -9.22 8.44 19.08
C PHE A 659 -10.52 7.76 18.65
N TYR A 660 -10.47 6.47 18.34
CA TYR A 660 -11.63 5.76 17.83
C TYR A 660 -11.87 4.42 18.52
N GLY A 661 -13.16 4.09 18.65
CA GLY A 661 -13.61 2.85 19.26
C GLY A 661 -13.61 2.87 20.79
N CYS A 662 -13.27 3.96 21.47
CA CYS A 662 -13.22 4.06 22.94
C CYS A 662 -14.26 5.08 23.47
N SER A 663 -14.86 4.79 24.64
CA SER A 663 -15.74 5.75 25.34
C SER A 663 -14.96 6.77 26.18
N THR A 664 -13.76 6.38 26.62
CA THR A 664 -12.82 7.26 27.28
C THR A 664 -11.64 7.50 26.35
N LEU A 665 -11.54 8.70 25.79
CA LEU A 665 -10.47 9.06 24.85
C LEU A 665 -9.14 9.13 25.59
N ALA A 666 -9.13 9.79 26.75
CA ALA A 666 -7.99 9.83 27.65
C ALA A 666 -8.43 9.74 29.11
N TYR A 667 -7.61 9.07 29.93
CA TYR A 667 -7.80 8.95 31.38
C TYR A 667 -6.51 9.33 32.11
N GLU A 668 -6.63 10.14 33.16
CA GLU A 668 -5.52 10.50 34.04
C GLU A 668 -5.86 10.18 35.50
N ALA A 669 -5.10 9.26 36.10
CA ALA A 669 -5.29 8.89 37.50
C ALA A 669 -4.91 10.04 38.44
N GLY A 670 -5.65 10.18 39.54
CA GLY A 670 -5.49 11.26 40.51
C GLY A 670 -6.26 12.54 40.15
N THR A 671 -6.98 12.55 39.03
CA THR A 671 -7.92 13.61 38.67
C THR A 671 -9.36 13.08 38.72
N PRO A 672 -10.36 13.93 39.04
CA PRO A 672 -11.77 13.55 38.95
C PRO A 672 -12.28 13.45 37.50
N SER A 673 -11.43 13.69 36.50
CA SER A 673 -11.82 13.94 35.12
C SER A 673 -11.34 12.83 34.17
N SER A 674 -12.25 12.00 33.69
CA SER A 674 -12.05 11.25 32.44
C SER A 674 -12.41 12.14 31.26
N TYR A 675 -11.63 12.06 30.18
CA TYR A 675 -11.89 12.82 28.96
C TYR A 675 -12.66 11.94 27.97
N SER A 676 -13.96 12.15 27.88
CA SER A 676 -14.90 11.35 27.08
C SER A 676 -15.30 12.01 25.76
N SER A 677 -14.88 13.27 25.53
CA SER A 677 -15.29 14.03 24.35
C SER A 677 -14.24 15.07 23.92
N ILE A 678 -14.46 15.63 22.73
CA ILE A 678 -13.73 16.78 22.19
C ILE A 678 -14.68 18.00 22.31
N CYS A 679 -14.20 19.15 22.82
CA CYS A 679 -15.03 20.34 23.12
C CYS A 679 -15.91 20.82 21.93
N PRO A 680 -17.19 21.22 22.13
CA PRO A 680 -18.07 21.76 21.09
C PRO A 680 -17.69 23.20 20.67
N GLY A 681 -17.67 23.42 19.35
CA GLY A 681 -17.30 24.67 18.66
C GLY A 681 -16.69 24.42 17.28
N GLY A 682 -16.21 23.20 17.05
CA GLY A 682 -15.84 22.59 15.78
C GLY A 682 -15.58 21.09 16.01
N ILE A 683 -15.46 20.30 14.93
CA ILE A 683 -15.17 18.84 14.96
C ILE A 683 -13.72 18.55 15.45
N ILE A 684 -13.00 19.59 15.87
CA ILE A 684 -11.58 19.69 16.17
C ILE A 684 -11.45 20.39 17.54
N GLY A 685 -10.73 19.81 18.50
CA GLY A 685 -10.54 20.45 19.80
C GLY A 685 -9.78 19.63 20.84
N GLY A 686 -9.51 20.28 21.98
CA GLY A 686 -8.88 19.64 23.13
C GLY A 686 -9.77 18.58 23.79
N LEU A 687 -9.13 17.66 24.51
CA LEU A 687 -9.80 16.65 25.33
C LEU A 687 -10.64 17.32 26.44
N SER A 688 -11.89 16.88 26.64
CA SER A 688 -12.88 17.53 27.53
C SER A 688 -13.60 16.56 28.48
N SER A 689 -13.91 17.03 29.70
CA SER A 689 -14.48 16.25 30.82
C SER A 689 -15.90 16.69 31.25
N THR A 690 -16.85 16.87 30.31
CA THR A 690 -18.31 17.05 30.54
C THR A 690 -18.86 18.47 30.76
N ALA A 691 -18.03 19.51 30.67
CA ALA A 691 -18.49 20.89 30.42
C ALA A 691 -17.28 21.68 29.90
N CYS A 692 -17.42 22.38 28.78
CA CYS A 692 -16.32 23.09 28.12
C CYS A 692 -15.93 24.40 28.80
N GLY A 693 -15.78 24.37 30.12
CA GLY A 693 -14.83 25.24 30.80
C GLY A 693 -13.44 24.69 30.53
N VAL A 694 -12.60 25.48 29.87
CA VAL A 694 -11.24 25.12 29.43
C VAL A 694 -10.52 24.29 30.52
N PRO A 695 -10.28 22.97 30.35
CA PRO A 695 -9.45 22.23 31.28
C PRO A 695 -7.99 22.64 31.08
N THR A 696 -7.36 23.11 32.15
CA THR A 696 -6.07 23.82 32.15
C THR A 696 -4.80 22.97 32.10
N TYR A 697 -4.82 21.67 31.77
CA TYR A 697 -3.63 20.83 32.08
C TYR A 697 -3.12 19.85 31.01
N LEU A 698 -3.82 19.65 29.88
CA LEU A 698 -3.23 19.08 28.64
C LEU A 698 -2.85 20.18 27.62
N SER A 699 -2.56 21.38 28.14
CA SER A 699 -2.29 22.60 27.40
C SER A 699 -0.79 22.91 27.29
N GLY A 700 -0.04 22.08 26.56
CA GLY A 700 1.25 22.52 26.03
C GLY A 700 1.07 23.84 25.29
N ALA A 701 1.85 24.85 25.67
CA ALA A 701 1.67 26.24 25.26
C ALA A 701 1.73 26.42 23.73
N GLY A 702 0.55 26.51 23.09
CA GLY A 702 0.41 26.84 21.67
C GLY A 702 -0.92 26.37 21.05
N ALA A 703 -2.02 27.05 21.40
CA ALA A 703 -3.34 27.09 20.72
C ALA A 703 -4.12 25.76 20.50
N GLY A 704 -5.33 25.67 21.07
CA GLY A 704 -6.46 24.79 20.68
C GLY A 704 -6.11 23.41 20.07
N SER A 705 -5.86 22.41 20.90
CA SER A 705 -5.37 21.07 20.50
C SER A 705 -6.24 20.42 19.41
N GLN A 706 -5.64 20.01 18.29
CA GLN A 706 -6.34 19.46 17.12
C GLN A 706 -6.44 17.93 17.18
N ASN A 707 -7.19 17.39 18.13
CA ASN A 707 -7.45 15.95 18.17
C ASN A 707 -8.84 15.64 17.60
N TYR A 708 -9.04 14.37 17.23
CA TYR A 708 -10.21 13.89 16.51
C TYR A 708 -10.79 12.65 17.18
N ALA A 709 -12.10 12.42 17.01
CA ALA A 709 -12.79 11.22 17.48
C ALA A 709 -13.80 10.77 16.42
N ARG A 710 -13.27 10.34 15.27
CA ARG A 710 -14.03 10.03 14.07
C ARG A 710 -13.65 8.66 13.51
N PRO A 711 -14.62 7.95 12.88
CA PRO A 711 -14.35 6.65 12.28
C PRO A 711 -13.31 6.79 11.17
N PRO A 712 -12.16 6.09 11.26
CA PRO A 712 -11.11 6.15 10.26
C PRO A 712 -11.50 5.47 8.94
N GLY A 713 -12.49 4.57 8.93
CA GLY A 713 -13.00 3.96 7.69
C GLY A 713 -11.96 3.13 6.94
N PHE A 714 -11.33 2.16 7.59
CA PHE A 714 -10.31 1.32 6.98
C PHE A 714 -10.87 0.38 5.90
N VAL A 715 -10.02 0.03 4.93
CA VAL A 715 -10.26 -1.09 3.99
C VAL A 715 -10.26 -2.40 4.77
N ALA A 716 -11.12 -3.35 4.37
CA ALA A 716 -11.09 -4.69 4.94
C ALA A 716 -9.74 -5.37 4.61
N ALA A 717 -8.90 -5.55 5.61
CA ALA A 717 -7.57 -6.13 5.46
C ALA A 717 -7.60 -7.65 5.59
N THR A 718 -6.88 -8.35 4.69
CA THR A 718 -6.70 -9.81 4.73
C THR A 718 -5.34 -10.24 5.27
N ASP A 719 -4.42 -9.29 5.47
CA ASP A 719 -3.08 -9.52 6.00
C ASP A 719 -2.59 -8.31 6.82
N VAL A 720 -1.44 -8.48 7.49
CA VAL A 720 -0.87 -7.46 8.39
C VAL A 720 -0.29 -6.25 7.67
N TYR A 721 0.01 -6.34 6.37
CA TYR A 721 0.60 -5.24 5.59
C TYR A 721 -0.47 -4.25 5.14
N HIS A 722 -1.71 -4.72 4.96
CA HIS A 722 -2.85 -3.89 4.58
C HIS A 722 -3.74 -3.50 5.79
N ALA A 723 -3.42 -3.95 6.99
CA ALA A 723 -4.11 -3.57 8.22
C ALA A 723 -4.02 -2.04 8.45
N PHE A 724 -5.15 -1.41 8.71
CA PHE A 724 -5.30 0.05 8.90
C PHE A 724 -5.10 0.91 7.65
N MET A 725 -5.11 0.32 6.45
CA MET A 725 -5.17 1.11 5.22
C MET A 725 -6.48 1.89 5.14
N LEU A 726 -6.38 3.17 4.80
CA LEU A 726 -7.52 4.09 4.70
C LEU A 726 -8.28 3.89 3.39
N SER A 727 -9.58 4.19 3.38
CA SER A 727 -10.45 4.03 2.20
C SER A 727 -11.10 5.35 1.78
N SER A 728 -11.75 5.39 0.62
CA SER A 728 -12.54 6.57 0.21
C SER A 728 -13.74 6.86 1.13
N ASN A 729 -14.14 5.91 1.97
CA ASN A 729 -15.18 6.11 2.97
C ASN A 729 -14.65 6.70 4.29
N SER A 730 -13.33 6.85 4.42
CA SER A 730 -12.70 7.48 5.57
C SER A 730 -13.21 8.90 5.76
N SER A 731 -13.49 9.30 6.99
CA SER A 731 -13.91 10.67 7.26
C SER A 731 -12.72 11.62 7.10
N CYS A 732 -12.90 12.76 6.44
CA CYS A 732 -11.82 13.75 6.29
C CYS A 732 -11.24 14.18 7.65
N TYR A 733 -12.08 14.25 8.68
CA TYR A 733 -11.70 14.58 10.06
C TYR A 733 -10.95 13.46 10.80
N SER A 734 -10.85 12.26 10.22
CA SER A 734 -10.10 11.14 10.80
C SER A 734 -8.77 10.91 10.10
N VAL A 735 -8.62 11.41 8.87
CA VAL A 735 -7.46 11.14 8.02
C VAL A 735 -6.62 12.37 7.76
N TYR A 736 -7.22 13.56 7.65
CA TYR A 736 -6.50 14.80 7.39
C TYR A 736 -6.40 15.67 8.63
N GLY A 737 -5.31 16.43 8.69
CA GLY A 737 -5.08 17.43 9.74
C GLY A 737 -3.96 17.06 10.69
N GLY A 738 -3.01 16.23 10.23
CA GLY A 738 -1.73 16.03 10.90
C GLY A 738 -0.89 17.30 10.93
N ILE A 739 -0.01 17.37 11.92
CA ILE A 739 0.86 18.50 12.24
C ILE A 739 2.28 18.20 11.75
N ASN A 740 2.93 19.19 11.14
CA ASN A 740 4.35 19.08 10.81
C ASN A 740 5.16 19.16 12.10
N ASP A 741 5.90 18.11 12.43
CA ASP A 741 6.72 18.09 13.63
C ASP A 741 8.20 18.42 13.36
N ASN A 742 8.63 18.52 12.09
CA ASN A 742 9.97 18.93 11.60
C ASN A 742 11.19 18.27 12.27
N ILE A 743 11.04 17.25 13.13
CA ILE A 743 12.12 16.77 14.00
C ILE A 743 13.00 15.71 13.35
N LEU A 744 12.47 14.95 12.41
CA LEU A 744 13.20 13.93 11.67
C LEU A 744 12.69 13.88 10.25
N THR A 745 12.93 14.95 9.49
CA THR A 745 12.44 15.07 8.11
C THR A 745 12.70 13.85 7.22
N PRO A 746 13.81 13.08 7.33
CA PRO A 746 13.98 11.87 6.53
C PRO A 746 13.01 10.74 6.92
N PHE A 747 12.65 10.65 8.20
CA PHE A 747 11.82 9.56 8.74
C PHE A 747 10.32 9.90 8.74
N THR A 748 9.96 11.18 8.71
CA THR A 748 8.55 11.62 8.66
C THR A 748 8.08 11.99 7.25
N ALA A 749 8.97 11.94 6.24
CA ALA A 749 8.65 12.28 4.85
C ALA A 749 7.81 11.24 4.12
N THR A 750 7.82 9.97 4.56
CA THR A 750 7.09 8.89 3.89
C THR A 750 6.23 8.09 4.86
N ASP A 751 5.19 7.47 4.33
CA ASP A 751 4.38 6.48 5.04
C ASP A 751 5.06 5.10 5.08
N ILE A 752 4.37 4.12 5.68
CA ILE A 752 4.84 2.73 5.79
C ILE A 752 5.00 1.99 4.46
N GLN A 753 4.40 2.49 3.38
CA GLN A 753 4.54 1.94 2.02
C GLN A 753 5.58 2.70 1.19
N GLY A 754 6.24 3.71 1.77
CA GLY A 754 7.22 4.54 1.09
C GLY A 754 6.61 5.66 0.24
N HIS A 755 5.29 5.87 0.31
CA HIS A 755 4.66 7.01 -0.34
C HIS A 755 5.02 8.30 0.38
N ALA A 756 5.33 9.35 -0.38
CA ALA A 756 5.60 10.67 0.20
C ALA A 756 4.36 11.20 0.92
N ARG A 757 4.55 11.71 2.14
CA ARG A 757 3.51 12.43 2.88
C ARG A 757 3.32 13.80 2.26
N THR A 758 2.20 13.98 1.57
CA THR A 758 1.88 15.21 0.85
C THR A 758 1.23 16.20 1.80
N GLN A 759 1.58 17.48 1.64
CA GLN A 759 0.81 18.55 2.23
C GLN A 759 -0.39 18.81 1.33
N ASN A 760 -1.57 18.34 1.74
CA ASN A 760 -2.80 18.61 1.02
C ASN A 760 -3.28 20.05 1.29
N ILE A 761 -2.56 21.06 0.79
CA ILE A 761 -2.91 22.49 0.97
C ILE A 761 -4.08 22.90 0.04
N VAL A 762 -4.36 22.10 -1.00
CA VAL A 762 -5.32 22.40 -2.07
C VAL A 762 -6.49 21.40 -2.04
N VAL A 763 -7.09 21.17 -0.87
CA VAL A 763 -8.44 20.58 -0.88
C VAL A 763 -9.39 21.72 -1.22
N THR A 764 -9.88 21.74 -2.47
CA THR A 764 -10.93 22.67 -2.89
C THR A 764 -12.10 22.57 -1.91
N ALA A 765 -12.61 23.73 -1.48
CA ALA A 765 -13.55 23.90 -0.37
C ALA A 765 -14.67 22.83 -0.30
N PRO A 766 -15.13 22.45 0.91
CA PRO A 766 -14.95 23.19 2.16
C PRO A 766 -13.61 22.92 2.85
N SER A 767 -12.99 23.97 3.41
CA SER A 767 -11.72 23.91 4.13
C SER A 767 -11.86 23.10 5.43
N PHE A 768 -11.59 21.79 5.37
CA PHE A 768 -11.65 20.86 6.51
C PHE A 768 -10.34 20.79 7.33
N ILE A 769 -9.28 21.47 6.90
CA ILE A 769 -7.97 21.46 7.56
C ILE A 769 -7.98 22.53 8.67
N PRO A 770 -7.84 22.16 9.95
CA PRO A 770 -7.84 23.13 11.03
C PRO A 770 -6.68 24.13 10.92
N ALA A 771 -6.90 25.35 11.40
CA ALA A 771 -5.86 26.36 11.48
C ALA A 771 -4.70 25.88 12.37
N GLY A 772 -3.50 25.71 11.78
CA GLY A 772 -2.31 25.15 12.43
C GLY A 772 -1.99 23.70 12.05
N ALA A 773 -2.91 23.00 11.38
CA ALA A 773 -2.64 21.70 10.75
C ALA A 773 -2.03 21.91 9.36
N TYR A 774 -1.20 20.98 8.93
CA TYR A 774 -0.48 21.08 7.64
C TYR A 774 -1.07 20.16 6.55
N GLY A 775 -2.26 19.60 6.80
CA GLY A 775 -2.95 18.72 5.83
C GLY A 775 -2.32 17.34 5.66
N TYR A 776 -1.46 16.91 6.58
CA TYR A 776 -0.87 15.56 6.56
C TYR A 776 -1.87 14.48 6.94
N SER A 777 -1.62 13.27 6.44
CA SER A 777 -2.36 12.07 6.84
C SER A 777 -2.06 11.67 8.29
N ILE A 778 -3.09 11.27 9.03
CA ILE A 778 -3.00 10.77 10.42
C ILE A 778 -2.90 9.24 10.39
N GLY A 779 -1.91 8.68 11.10
CA GLY A 779 -1.63 7.24 11.14
C GLY A 779 -0.49 6.83 10.21
N ALA A 780 -0.26 5.51 10.12
CA ALA A 780 0.91 4.91 9.47
C ALA A 780 0.92 5.02 7.94
N PHE A 781 -0.24 5.17 7.32
CA PHE A 781 -0.43 5.23 5.87
C PHE A 781 -0.69 6.66 5.42
N GLU A 782 -0.21 7.00 4.23
CA GLU A 782 -0.59 8.21 3.52
C GLU A 782 -1.97 8.03 2.88
N PHE A 783 -2.74 9.11 2.83
CA PHE A 783 -4.03 9.17 2.13
C PHE A 783 -4.08 10.40 1.23
N ASN A 784 -4.09 10.16 -0.08
CA ASN A 784 -4.16 11.21 -1.12
C ASN A 784 -5.48 11.15 -1.92
N GLY A 785 -6.52 10.57 -1.33
CA GLY A 785 -7.81 10.33 -1.98
C GLY A 785 -8.91 11.30 -1.54
N SER A 786 -10.08 11.17 -2.17
CA SER A 786 -11.29 11.82 -1.68
C SER A 786 -11.81 11.08 -0.44
N CYS A 787 -12.10 11.84 0.63
CA CYS A 787 -12.69 11.36 1.87
C CYS A 787 -14.15 11.82 2.00
N LYS A 788 -14.88 11.22 2.94
CA LYS A 788 -16.29 11.49 3.23
C LYS A 788 -16.50 12.60 4.26
#